data_AF-A0A4V1UG43-F1
#
_entry.id   AF-A0A4V1UG43-F1
#
_cell.length_a   1.000
_cell.length_b   1.000
_cell.length_c   1.000
_cell.angle_alpha   90.00
_cell.angle_beta   90.00
_cell.angle_gamma   90.00
#
_symmetry.space_group_name_H-M   'P 1'
#
loop_
_entity.id
_entity.type
_entity.pdbx_description
1 polymer ?
#
loop_
_entity_poly.entity_id
_entity_poly.type
_entity_poly.pdbx_seq_one_letter_code
_entity_poly.pdbx_strand_id
1 'polypeptide(L)'
;SEFNTLLTELPPHLGQWQINDLKEDDQAKQITYLSNKTGWDGRITAMVASAHKLGNSLKIDPSHIYALLRSGIPATEDEIKSVSLEKAEAAIKSAIAQNIVPANTNPQETIKMLGSLSTEFVLKSKPMSAVSSLDDVLSLRLNPDQKNLFAQAQKQVAGDGAQLWSNLTQRGFSADLITQLQTDGKMNYLTGQNAPLVKRMYEKFNVKAADDLATGGLYKSEEWKSIIGNDVPEGLSSDEYAMHLANQVKLSFPTAVASEMIKRKEVDLGANAPVEEVSGFFTVNKEKNIIGRQPVKTWEGFDKLSTAGKASAKLMERLYQITPSDEAMSALSKTGLTSAYQVTRYTKSEFMASYAKAFPTDRAAELTYTKASEVYSASIGIATGYLTSRTTANVYSITGKLARAQNATIAYPTLEELLGNMDYCACDHCKSVLSPAAYMVELLQFLDLDGVAHTKSNPIDELLARRPDIQHIQLSCENTNMALPYLDLVNEILEHYILNGNLNTLKGHDITEEVTQTELLAEPKFVKTAAYDELKTKVFPYNLPFHQSLETLRRLFKVWDLSLEQMLSAFSSALQSRKETLAFSDEEYKTVTEVAFKQLPEYFGEPAANTIAQLNTAIATGKIFSRRVGISYEELVKLLKTNFINPGYSVVPLFEKLKLSLVDANRFFTGAITGAQLDALISDDAVAADYGGNIQQWLTDNSEAILGLITLTDIGEEEGECSFAAVELRYALPVLSSNRLTEISYHKFHRFLRLKLKTGWSIETLDSIIKALLPVPSEQLTLANIDEVFIQLFDRIANFKKIADHLSYSEKKFPELLLIINSSNASALRQEQAAKLVKLSQPELTELIAFSSID
;
A
#
# COMPACT_ATOMS: atom_id res chain seq x y z
N SER A 1 16.22 39.93 81.95
CA SER A 1 15.92 39.23 80.69
C SER A 1 16.91 38.10 80.49
N GLU A 2 16.54 37.05 79.73
CA GLU A 2 17.41 35.92 79.38
C GLU A 2 18.78 36.39 78.88
N PHE A 3 18.78 37.36 77.95
CA PHE A 3 20.00 37.97 77.40
C PHE A 3 20.91 38.61 78.47
N ASN A 4 20.35 39.35 79.44
CA ASN A 4 21.16 39.96 80.51
C ASN A 4 21.70 38.91 81.49
N THR A 5 20.94 37.85 81.77
CA THR A 5 21.41 36.76 82.61
C THR A 5 22.59 36.06 81.94
N LEU A 6 22.49 35.76 80.64
CA LEU A 6 23.60 35.21 79.84
C LEU A 6 24.82 36.13 79.85
N LEU A 7 24.63 37.46 79.73
CA LEU A 7 25.72 38.43 79.82
C LEU A 7 26.31 38.63 81.21
N THR A 8 25.66 38.13 82.27
CA THR A 8 26.20 38.16 83.62
C THR A 8 26.93 36.84 83.95
N GLU A 9 26.38 35.72 83.47
CA GLU A 9 26.86 34.37 83.81
C GLU A 9 27.95 33.84 82.88
N LEU A 10 27.99 34.25 81.60
CA LEU A 10 29.05 33.83 80.67
C LEU A 10 30.43 34.46 80.95
N PRO A 11 30.56 35.78 81.21
CA PRO A 11 31.88 36.43 81.32
C PRO A 11 32.86 35.85 82.34
N PRO A 12 32.45 35.41 83.55
CA PRO A 12 33.35 34.77 84.52
C PRO A 12 34.05 33.51 83.98
N HIS A 13 33.50 32.88 82.94
CA HIS A 13 34.00 31.63 82.36
C HIS A 13 34.68 31.83 80.99
N LEU A 14 34.66 33.03 80.42
CA LEU A 14 35.25 33.32 79.10
C LEU A 14 36.79 33.35 79.13
N GLY A 15 37.42 33.62 80.27
CA GLY A 15 38.86 33.79 80.36
C GLY A 15 39.36 34.94 79.46
N GLN A 16 40.15 34.62 78.44
CA GLN A 16 40.68 35.59 77.45
C GLN A 16 39.79 35.72 76.20
N TRP A 17 38.73 34.92 76.07
CA TRP A 17 37.87 34.93 74.88
C TRP A 17 36.89 36.11 74.91
N GLN A 18 36.65 36.69 73.75
CA GLN A 18 35.57 37.66 73.55
C GLN A 18 34.32 36.93 73.09
N ILE A 19 33.14 37.38 73.56
CA ILE A 19 31.87 36.70 73.30
C ILE A 19 31.52 36.64 71.80
N ASN A 20 31.95 37.61 71.00
CA ASN A 20 31.76 37.68 69.54
C ASN A 20 32.73 36.80 68.73
N ASP A 21 33.77 36.26 69.36
CA ASP A 21 34.82 35.47 68.69
C ASP A 21 34.78 33.98 69.08
N LEU A 22 33.72 33.56 69.77
CA LEU A 22 33.52 32.17 70.16
C LEU A 22 33.33 31.27 68.94
N LYS A 23 34.05 30.15 68.92
CA LYS A 23 34.04 29.14 67.86
C LYS A 23 33.50 27.82 68.36
N GLU A 24 32.74 27.17 67.49
CA GLU A 24 32.30 25.78 67.63
C GLU A 24 32.59 25.07 66.30
N ASP A 25 33.75 24.41 66.24
CA ASP A 25 34.22 23.62 65.10
C ASP A 25 35.04 22.41 65.62
N ASP A 26 35.56 21.58 64.71
CA ASP A 26 36.30 20.37 65.07
C ASP A 26 37.56 20.64 65.91
N GLN A 27 38.09 21.87 65.88
CA GLN A 27 39.33 22.29 66.54
C GLN A 27 39.07 23.15 67.79
N ALA A 28 37.91 23.80 67.90
CA ALA A 28 37.54 24.68 69.00
C ALA A 28 36.10 24.44 69.46
N LYS A 29 35.92 23.95 70.70
CA LYS A 29 34.61 23.63 71.32
C LYS A 29 34.22 24.63 72.41
N GLN A 30 34.33 25.92 72.10
CA GLN A 30 34.22 26.99 73.10
C GLN A 30 32.77 27.19 73.55
N ILE A 31 31.79 27.02 72.65
CA ILE A 31 30.37 27.10 72.99
C ILE A 31 29.97 25.90 73.85
N THR A 32 30.41 24.69 73.48
CA THR A 32 30.16 23.48 74.29
C THR A 32 30.77 23.60 75.69
N TYR A 33 31.98 24.16 75.80
CA TYR A 33 32.63 24.41 77.10
C TYR A 33 31.80 25.37 77.98
N LEU A 34 31.37 26.52 77.43
CA LEU A 34 30.61 27.53 78.16
C LEU A 34 29.22 27.03 78.56
N SER A 35 28.56 26.29 77.67
CA SER A 35 27.26 25.65 77.92
C SER A 35 27.34 24.68 79.11
N ASN A 36 28.36 23.82 79.15
CA ASN A 36 28.55 22.87 80.25
C ASN A 36 28.93 23.55 81.58
N LYS A 37 29.66 24.67 81.55
CA LYS A 37 30.09 25.38 82.76
C LYS A 37 28.99 26.22 83.41
N THR A 38 28.13 26.81 82.59
CA THR A 38 27.05 27.68 83.05
C THR A 38 25.70 26.98 83.17
N GLY A 39 25.55 25.81 82.54
CA GLY A 39 24.28 25.06 82.51
C GLY A 39 23.29 25.55 81.45
N TRP A 40 23.64 26.57 80.67
CA TRP A 40 22.83 27.07 79.55
C TRP A 40 22.87 26.13 78.35
N ASP A 41 21.78 26.07 77.58
CA ASP A 41 21.72 25.31 76.32
C ASP A 41 22.77 25.84 75.31
N GLY A 42 23.47 24.91 74.65
CA GLY A 42 24.54 25.25 73.70
C GLY A 42 24.07 26.11 72.53
N ARG A 43 22.81 25.95 72.08
CA ARG A 43 22.23 26.79 71.01
C ARG A 43 21.99 28.20 71.49
N ILE A 44 21.53 28.36 72.73
CA ILE A 44 21.32 29.68 73.36
C ILE A 44 22.66 30.41 73.53
N THR A 45 23.69 29.69 73.96
CA THR A 45 25.05 30.20 74.07
C THR A 45 25.62 30.60 72.69
N ALA A 46 25.40 29.78 71.65
CA ALA A 46 25.77 30.10 70.27
C ALA A 46 25.01 31.32 69.72
N MET A 47 23.72 31.45 70.04
CA MET A 47 22.90 32.58 69.61
C MET A 47 23.39 33.90 70.22
N VAL A 48 23.76 33.94 71.51
CA VAL A 48 24.34 35.16 72.11
C VAL A 48 25.67 35.51 71.46
N ALA A 49 26.55 34.53 71.25
CA ALA A 49 27.83 34.75 70.59
C ALA A 49 27.65 35.31 69.16
N SER A 50 26.75 34.69 68.40
CA SER A 50 26.40 35.12 67.04
C SER A 50 25.75 36.49 67.02
N ALA A 51 24.91 36.80 68.01
CA ALA A 51 24.25 38.09 68.14
C ALA A 51 25.23 39.23 68.40
N HIS A 52 26.28 39.00 69.21
CA HIS A 52 27.37 39.96 69.39
C HIS A 52 28.23 40.10 68.14
N LYS A 53 28.54 39.00 67.46
CA LYS A 53 29.30 39.02 66.20
C LYS A 53 28.58 39.81 65.10
N LEU A 54 27.32 39.46 64.86
CA LEU A 54 26.46 40.12 63.87
C LEU A 54 26.12 41.55 64.27
N GLY A 55 25.87 41.82 65.56
CA GLY A 55 25.61 43.17 66.06
C GLY A 55 26.81 44.12 65.82
N ASN A 56 28.04 43.63 66.06
CA ASN A 56 29.26 44.39 65.79
C ASN A 56 29.48 44.67 64.30
N SER A 57 29.18 43.68 63.43
CA SER A 57 29.31 43.81 61.98
C SER A 57 28.25 44.75 61.40
N LEU A 58 26.98 44.52 61.73
CA LEU A 58 25.83 45.25 61.20
C LEU A 58 25.55 46.58 61.90
N LYS A 59 26.28 46.89 62.99
CA LYS A 59 26.04 48.06 63.87
C LYS A 59 24.61 48.09 64.42
N ILE A 60 24.08 46.91 64.75
CA ILE A 60 22.78 46.72 65.39
C ILE A 60 23.01 46.25 66.82
N ASP A 61 22.17 46.68 67.76
CA ASP A 61 22.24 46.23 69.15
C ASP A 61 22.24 44.68 69.23
N PRO A 62 23.25 44.04 69.85
CA PRO A 62 23.31 42.60 70.00
C PRO A 62 22.07 41.97 70.65
N SER A 63 21.39 42.67 71.55
CA SER A 63 20.15 42.18 72.14
C SER A 63 19.02 42.06 71.10
N HIS A 64 18.95 42.98 70.14
CA HIS A 64 17.97 42.90 69.06
C HIS A 64 18.30 41.81 68.05
N ILE A 65 19.59 41.62 67.70
CA ILE A 65 19.97 40.47 66.87
C ILE A 65 19.64 39.17 67.59
N TYR A 66 19.90 39.10 68.91
CA TYR A 66 19.54 37.94 69.71
C TYR A 66 18.04 37.64 69.67
N ALA A 67 17.18 38.66 69.74
CA ALA A 67 15.74 38.51 69.55
C ALA A 67 15.38 37.91 68.17
N LEU A 68 16.04 38.36 67.09
CA LEU A 68 15.83 37.84 65.74
C LEU A 68 16.22 36.35 65.65
N LEU A 69 17.40 35.98 66.15
CA LEU A 69 17.86 34.59 66.16
C LEU A 69 16.93 33.72 67.01
N ARG A 70 16.46 34.23 68.15
CA ARG A 70 15.55 33.54 69.04
C ARG A 70 14.16 33.31 68.41
N SER A 71 13.77 34.15 67.46
CA SER A 71 12.55 33.99 66.65
C SER A 71 12.71 33.00 65.48
N GLY A 72 13.90 32.42 65.29
CA GLY A 72 14.18 31.40 64.27
C GLY A 72 14.90 31.92 63.03
N ILE A 73 15.37 33.17 63.01
CA ILE A 73 16.15 33.72 61.89
C ILE A 73 17.57 33.14 61.92
N PRO A 74 18.11 32.61 60.82
CA PRO A 74 19.47 32.06 60.81
C PRO A 74 20.55 33.11 61.12
N ALA A 75 21.63 32.67 61.78
CA ALA A 75 22.72 33.53 62.26
C ALA A 75 23.74 33.89 61.16
N THR A 76 23.27 34.51 60.08
CA THR A 76 24.13 35.03 58.99
C THR A 76 23.77 36.47 58.66
N GLU A 77 24.72 37.24 58.12
CA GLU A 77 24.45 38.64 57.77
C GLU A 77 23.35 38.78 56.72
N ASP A 78 23.33 37.92 55.71
CA ASP A 78 22.39 37.98 54.59
C ASP A 78 20.97 37.66 55.05
N GLU A 79 20.80 36.67 55.92
CA GLU A 79 19.50 36.33 56.51
C GLU A 79 18.99 37.40 57.46
N ILE A 80 19.86 38.09 58.18
CA ILE A 80 19.44 39.26 58.97
C ILE A 80 19.00 40.40 58.03
N LYS A 81 19.77 40.68 56.96
CA LYS A 81 19.47 41.74 55.99
C LYS A 81 18.22 41.45 55.14
N SER A 82 17.77 40.20 55.03
CA SER A 82 16.59 39.82 54.24
C SER A 82 15.26 39.90 55.00
N VAL A 83 15.28 40.03 56.33
CA VAL A 83 14.07 40.05 57.18
C VAL A 83 13.25 41.32 56.96
N SER A 84 11.93 41.18 56.83
CA SER A 84 11.03 42.33 56.71
C SER A 84 11.00 43.16 58.00
N LEU A 85 10.89 44.49 57.85
CA LEU A 85 10.90 45.41 58.98
C LEU A 85 9.79 45.10 60.00
N GLU A 86 8.60 44.71 59.52
CA GLU A 86 7.47 44.32 60.36
C GLU A 86 7.76 43.06 61.18
N LYS A 87 8.37 42.03 60.57
CA LYS A 87 8.74 40.80 61.26
C LYS A 87 9.86 41.05 62.27
N ALA A 88 10.85 41.87 61.91
CA ALA A 88 11.91 42.26 62.83
C ALA A 88 11.35 43.02 64.04
N GLU A 89 10.45 43.99 63.81
CA GLU A 89 9.82 44.76 64.87
C GLU A 89 8.94 43.88 65.77
N ALA A 90 8.15 42.98 65.17
CA ALA A 90 7.32 42.02 65.90
C ALA A 90 8.16 41.03 66.72
N ALA A 91 9.27 40.53 66.16
CA ALA A 91 10.18 39.62 66.85
C ALA A 91 10.84 40.30 68.06
N ILE A 92 11.31 41.54 67.91
CA ILE A 92 11.89 42.31 69.02
C ILE A 92 10.83 42.61 70.09
N LYS A 93 9.64 43.08 69.71
CA LYS A 93 8.54 43.34 70.66
C LYS A 93 8.11 42.08 71.41
N SER A 94 8.03 40.95 70.71
CA SER A 94 7.71 39.65 71.32
C SER A 94 8.78 39.19 72.30
N ALA A 95 10.07 39.36 71.94
CA ALA A 95 11.19 39.04 72.82
C ALA A 95 11.22 39.92 74.08
N ILE A 96 10.81 41.20 73.96
CA ILE A 96 10.63 42.09 75.13
C ILE A 96 9.50 41.58 76.03
N ALA A 97 8.33 41.27 75.46
CA ALA A 97 7.16 40.79 76.21
C ALA A 97 7.43 39.46 76.94
N GLN A 98 8.25 38.59 76.35
CA GLN A 98 8.66 37.31 76.93
C GLN A 98 9.87 37.41 77.87
N ASN A 99 10.38 38.62 78.14
CA ASN A 99 11.58 38.87 78.95
C ASN A 99 12.84 38.13 78.43
N ILE A 100 12.92 37.89 77.12
CA ILE A 100 14.09 37.33 76.43
C ILE A 100 15.18 38.42 76.30
N VAL A 101 14.78 39.65 75.95
CA VAL A 101 15.67 40.82 75.86
C VAL A 101 15.24 41.93 76.83
N PRO A 102 16.10 42.93 77.15
CA PRO A 102 15.80 43.95 78.15
C PRO A 102 14.57 44.82 77.81
N ALA A 103 13.79 45.19 78.83
CA ALA A 103 12.54 45.95 78.66
C ALA A 103 12.74 47.43 78.26
N ASN A 104 13.94 47.97 78.45
CA ASN A 104 14.32 49.35 78.13
C ASN A 104 14.86 49.53 76.69
N THR A 105 14.87 48.48 75.87
CA THR A 105 15.43 48.54 74.51
C THR A 105 14.40 49.08 73.52
N ASN A 106 14.75 50.13 72.78
CA ASN A 106 13.88 50.74 71.75
C ASN A 106 14.21 50.17 70.36
N PRO A 107 13.27 49.47 69.69
CA PRO A 107 13.53 48.88 68.38
C PRO A 107 13.72 49.92 67.26
N GLN A 108 13.29 51.17 67.42
CA GLN A 108 13.20 52.13 66.31
C GLN A 108 14.52 52.39 65.57
N GLU A 109 15.63 52.58 66.28
CA GLU A 109 16.94 52.80 65.64
C GLU A 109 17.44 51.54 64.91
N THR A 110 17.14 50.36 65.46
CA THR A 110 17.47 49.08 64.83
C THR A 110 16.63 48.83 63.59
N ILE A 111 15.33 49.13 63.61
CA ILE A 111 14.46 49.04 62.43
C ILE A 111 14.92 50.00 61.34
N LYS A 112 15.36 51.22 61.71
CA LYS A 112 15.93 52.18 60.75
C LYS A 112 17.23 51.67 60.11
N MET A 113 18.17 51.18 60.93
CA MET A 113 19.45 50.64 60.45
C MET A 113 19.26 49.40 59.57
N LEU A 114 18.38 48.49 60.01
CA LEU A 114 18.00 47.30 59.24
C LEU A 114 17.31 47.68 57.92
N GLY A 115 16.52 48.75 57.91
CA GLY A 115 15.92 49.30 56.69
C GLY A 115 16.95 49.75 55.66
N SER A 116 18.00 50.44 56.08
CA SER A 116 19.10 50.84 55.19
C SER A 116 19.90 49.63 54.68
N LEU A 117 20.32 48.73 55.59
CA LEU A 117 21.11 47.54 55.26
C LEU A 117 20.36 46.58 54.33
N SER A 118 19.08 46.34 54.60
CA SER A 118 18.25 45.50 53.73
C SER A 118 18.07 46.13 52.35
N THR A 119 18.13 47.47 52.21
CA THR A 119 17.88 48.17 50.93
C THR A 119 19.10 48.01 50.05
N GLU A 120 20.27 48.23 50.63
CA GLU A 120 21.54 47.95 49.99
C GLU A 120 21.70 46.47 49.64
N PHE A 121 21.29 45.56 50.54
CA PHE A 121 21.34 44.12 50.28
C PHE A 121 20.47 43.72 49.10
N VAL A 122 19.18 44.09 49.07
CA VAL A 122 18.27 43.75 47.97
C VAL A 122 18.74 44.31 46.63
N LEU A 123 19.33 45.51 46.63
CA LEU A 123 19.85 46.13 45.41
C LEU A 123 21.13 45.42 44.91
N LYS A 124 22.09 45.13 45.80
CA LYS A 124 23.41 44.62 45.41
C LYS A 124 23.52 43.10 45.42
N SER A 125 22.58 42.38 46.02
CA SER A 125 22.58 40.92 46.03
C SER A 125 22.45 40.39 44.61
N LYS A 126 23.36 39.50 44.23
CA LYS A 126 23.36 38.81 42.94
C LYS A 126 22.94 37.35 43.16
N PRO A 127 21.80 36.90 42.62
CA PRO A 127 21.44 35.49 42.64
C PRO A 127 22.50 34.62 41.95
N MET A 128 22.70 33.38 42.42
CA MET A 128 23.76 32.49 41.94
C MET A 128 23.69 32.19 40.43
N SER A 129 22.49 32.22 39.83
CA SER A 129 22.27 31.99 38.39
C SER A 129 22.10 33.28 37.57
N ALA A 130 22.20 34.45 38.19
CA ALA A 130 22.03 35.73 37.53
C ALA A 130 23.37 36.28 37.03
N VAL A 131 23.34 37.13 36.00
CA VAL A 131 24.54 37.88 35.56
C VAL A 131 24.63 39.22 36.28
N SER A 132 23.48 39.81 36.60
CA SER A 132 23.32 41.16 37.15
C SER A 132 22.58 41.15 38.49
N SER A 133 22.88 42.14 39.33
CA SER A 133 22.12 42.46 40.55
C SER A 133 20.85 43.27 40.21
N LEU A 134 19.95 43.47 41.18
CA LEU A 134 18.79 44.35 40.97
C LEU A 134 19.22 45.81 40.72
N ASP A 135 20.32 46.27 41.33
CA ASP A 135 20.88 47.60 41.08
C ASP A 135 21.28 47.77 39.61
N ASP A 136 21.93 46.77 39.02
CA ASP A 136 22.33 46.78 37.62
C ASP A 136 21.11 46.82 36.69
N VAL A 137 20.04 46.07 37.02
CA VAL A 137 18.78 46.07 36.27
C VAL A 137 18.10 47.43 36.33
N LEU A 138 18.01 48.03 37.52
CA LEU A 138 17.39 49.35 37.68
C LEU A 138 18.24 50.46 37.07
N SER A 139 19.56 50.27 36.96
CA SER A 139 20.47 51.22 36.29
C SER A 139 20.18 51.43 34.80
N LEU A 140 19.39 50.54 34.18
CA LEU A 140 18.96 50.72 32.80
C LEU A 140 18.18 52.03 32.60
N ARG A 141 17.46 52.51 33.63
CA ARG A 141 16.58 53.70 33.53
C ARG A 141 16.56 54.62 34.75
N LEU A 142 16.92 54.11 35.93
CA LEU A 142 16.78 54.86 37.19
C LEU A 142 18.10 55.46 37.65
N ASN A 143 18.02 56.71 38.12
CA ASN A 143 19.11 57.35 38.86
C ASN A 143 19.20 56.81 40.31
N PRO A 144 20.29 57.07 41.05
CA PRO A 144 20.49 56.53 42.40
C PRO A 144 19.34 56.82 43.38
N ASP A 145 18.74 58.01 43.35
CA ASP A 145 17.63 58.38 44.23
C ASP A 145 16.36 57.58 43.92
N GLN A 146 16.06 57.41 42.64
CA GLN A 146 14.92 56.61 42.17
C GLN A 146 15.08 55.12 42.50
N LYS A 147 16.29 54.56 42.42
CA LYS A 147 16.55 53.17 42.81
C LYS A 147 16.25 52.92 44.28
N ASN A 148 16.63 53.86 45.15
CA ASN A 148 16.32 53.79 46.58
C ASN A 148 14.82 53.85 46.85
N LEU A 149 14.09 54.74 46.15
CA LEU A 149 12.63 54.80 46.24
C LEU A 149 11.97 53.52 45.73
N PHE A 150 12.50 52.91 44.68
CA PHE A 150 12.02 51.64 44.14
C PHE A 150 12.21 50.49 45.14
N ALA A 151 13.41 50.32 45.68
CA ALA A 151 13.71 49.27 46.65
C ALA A 151 12.89 49.43 47.94
N GLN A 152 12.61 50.67 48.37
CA GLN A 152 11.69 50.92 49.49
C GLN A 152 10.25 50.54 49.18
N ALA A 153 9.75 50.90 47.98
CA ALA A 153 8.39 50.55 47.56
C ALA A 153 8.22 49.03 47.42
N GLN A 154 9.21 48.33 46.86
CA GLN A 154 9.22 46.88 46.71
C GLN A 154 9.16 46.12 48.04
N LYS A 155 9.74 46.67 49.11
CA LYS A 155 9.67 46.04 50.43
C LYS A 155 8.36 46.20 51.15
N GLN A 156 7.64 47.29 50.85
CA GLN A 156 6.33 47.57 51.44
C GLN A 156 5.23 46.70 50.84
N VAL A 157 5.51 46.06 49.71
CA VAL A 157 4.57 45.23 48.97
C VAL A 157 5.08 43.81 49.02
N ALA A 158 4.39 42.93 49.74
CA ALA A 158 4.81 41.55 50.01
C ALA A 158 4.68 40.64 48.77
N GLY A 159 5.25 41.05 47.63
CA GLY A 159 5.12 40.41 46.32
C GLY A 159 3.90 40.86 45.50
N ASP A 160 3.10 41.81 46.00
CA ASP A 160 1.99 42.39 45.25
C ASP A 160 2.49 43.42 44.22
N GLY A 161 2.60 42.98 42.97
CA GLY A 161 3.03 43.83 41.86
C GLY A 161 2.09 45.00 41.57
N ALA A 162 0.78 44.86 41.78
CA ALA A 162 -0.17 45.95 41.53
C ALA A 162 0.01 47.08 42.56
N GLN A 163 0.23 46.72 43.82
CA GLN A 163 0.57 47.66 44.86
C GLN A 163 1.94 48.31 44.64
N LEU A 164 2.93 47.57 44.11
CA LEU A 164 4.25 48.12 43.78
C LEU A 164 4.12 49.31 42.83
N TRP A 165 3.43 49.10 41.71
CA TRP A 165 3.27 50.13 40.68
C TRP A 165 2.44 51.31 41.19
N SER A 166 1.39 51.07 41.99
CA SER A 166 0.61 52.13 42.61
C SER A 166 1.45 53.00 43.56
N ASN A 167 2.28 52.38 44.40
CA ASN A 167 3.18 53.07 45.33
C ASN A 167 4.26 53.88 44.60
N LEU A 168 4.76 53.39 43.46
CA LEU A 168 5.72 54.12 42.64
C LEU A 168 5.11 55.36 41.97
N THR A 169 3.86 55.26 41.49
CA THR A 169 3.11 56.42 40.98
C THR A 169 2.97 57.51 42.04
N GLN A 170 2.61 57.13 43.27
CA GLN A 170 2.49 58.08 44.39
C GLN A 170 3.83 58.72 44.76
N ARG A 171 4.94 58.03 44.50
CA ARG A 171 6.32 58.50 44.73
C ARG A 171 6.91 59.29 43.54
N GLY A 172 6.09 59.67 42.56
CA GLY A 172 6.48 60.58 41.48
C GLY A 172 7.05 59.92 40.21
N PHE A 173 6.93 58.60 40.07
CA PHE A 173 7.30 57.91 38.82
C PHE A 173 6.21 58.15 37.76
N SER A 174 6.60 58.55 36.54
CA SER A 174 5.66 58.74 35.44
C SER A 174 5.09 57.40 34.94
N ALA A 175 3.89 57.44 34.34
CA ALA A 175 3.27 56.26 33.75
C ALA A 175 4.18 55.60 32.70
N ASP A 176 4.82 56.40 31.84
CA ASP A 176 5.75 55.90 30.82
C ASP A 176 6.97 55.20 31.44
N LEU A 177 7.53 55.76 32.51
CA LEU A 177 8.66 55.14 33.22
C LEU A 177 8.24 53.82 33.88
N ILE A 178 7.03 53.75 34.46
CA ILE A 178 6.49 52.52 35.03
C ILE A 178 6.32 51.45 33.95
N THR A 179 5.74 51.79 32.80
CA THR A 179 5.61 50.84 31.67
C THR A 179 6.96 50.34 31.20
N GLN A 180 7.96 51.22 31.10
CA GLN A 180 9.32 50.84 30.75
C GLN A 180 9.98 49.91 31.79
N LEU A 181 9.79 50.17 33.09
CA LEU A 181 10.27 49.29 34.16
C LEU A 181 9.56 47.92 34.15
N GLN A 182 8.27 47.88 33.83
CA GLN A 182 7.54 46.62 33.65
C GLN A 182 8.10 45.81 32.47
N THR A 183 8.42 46.47 31.36
CA THR A 183 9.10 45.84 30.21
C THR A 183 10.49 45.33 30.62
N ASP A 184 11.31 46.14 31.28
CA ASP A 184 12.63 45.71 31.77
C ASP A 184 12.53 44.51 32.73
N GLY A 185 11.52 44.47 33.59
CA GLY A 185 11.24 43.33 34.47
C GLY A 185 10.93 42.05 33.68
N LYS A 186 10.11 42.14 32.63
CA LYS A 186 9.83 41.01 31.72
C LYS A 186 11.08 40.55 30.97
N MET A 187 11.89 41.48 30.48
CA MET A 187 13.13 41.16 29.76
C MET A 187 14.18 40.52 30.67
N ASN A 188 14.31 41.02 31.90
CA ASN A 188 15.20 40.43 32.89
C ASN A 188 14.69 39.10 33.41
N TYR A 189 13.38 38.87 33.46
CA TYR A 189 12.85 37.53 33.72
C TYR A 189 13.22 36.56 32.59
N LEU A 190 13.01 36.95 31.34
CA LEU A 190 13.31 36.11 30.17
C LEU A 190 14.81 35.79 30.05
N THR A 191 15.68 36.75 30.39
CA THR A 191 17.13 36.62 30.28
C THR A 191 17.81 36.08 31.54
N GLY A 192 17.10 35.80 32.63
CA GLY A 192 17.73 35.36 33.88
C GLY A 192 18.54 36.45 34.59
N GLN A 193 18.04 37.68 34.59
CA GLN A 193 18.66 38.89 35.16
C GLN A 193 20.02 39.20 34.54
N ASN A 194 20.02 39.53 33.25
CA ASN A 194 21.21 39.90 32.48
C ASN A 194 21.05 41.30 31.90
N ALA A 195 21.30 42.32 32.72
CA ALA A 195 21.10 43.72 32.35
C ALA A 195 21.98 44.17 31.15
N PRO A 196 23.26 43.77 31.03
CA PRO A 196 24.07 44.05 29.84
C PRO A 196 23.45 43.50 28.55
N LEU A 197 22.93 42.27 28.59
CA LEU A 197 22.26 41.66 27.44
C LEU A 197 20.97 42.40 27.09
N VAL A 198 20.15 42.72 28.08
CA VAL A 198 18.91 43.48 27.89
C VAL A 198 19.19 44.85 27.24
N LYS A 199 20.27 45.53 27.66
CA LYS A 199 20.69 46.79 27.05
C LYS A 199 21.05 46.63 25.57
N ARG A 200 21.90 45.65 25.23
CA ARG A 200 22.27 45.37 23.82
C ARG A 200 21.07 44.96 22.98
N MET A 201 20.12 44.23 23.57
CA MET A 201 18.88 43.85 22.92
C MET A 201 18.01 45.07 22.59
N TYR A 202 17.85 46.02 23.51
CA TYR A 202 17.14 47.28 23.24
C TYR A 202 17.82 48.10 22.13
N GLU A 203 19.15 48.23 22.18
CA GLU A 203 19.92 49.00 21.20
C GLU A 203 19.85 48.40 19.79
N LYS A 204 19.91 47.06 19.67
CA LYS A 204 19.92 46.40 18.36
C LYS A 204 18.52 46.21 17.76
N PHE A 205 17.54 45.82 18.57
CA PHE A 205 16.23 45.38 18.09
C PHE A 205 15.10 46.40 18.34
N ASN A 206 15.38 47.54 18.97
CA ASN A 206 14.40 48.59 19.28
C ASN A 206 13.14 48.06 19.98
N VAL A 207 13.34 47.16 20.95
CA VAL A 207 12.28 46.45 21.68
C VAL A 207 11.50 47.44 22.55
N LYS A 208 10.19 47.57 22.32
CA LYS A 208 9.28 48.42 23.12
C LYS A 208 8.36 47.58 24.00
N ALA A 209 8.02 46.38 23.53
CA ALA A 209 7.23 45.39 24.24
C ALA A 209 7.85 43.99 24.13
N ALA A 210 7.42 43.06 24.97
CA ALA A 210 8.02 41.73 25.07
C ALA A 210 7.83 40.85 23.82
N ASP A 211 6.77 41.09 23.06
CA ASP A 211 6.47 40.43 21.81
C ASP A 211 7.28 40.96 20.61
N ASP A 212 7.91 42.13 20.72
CA ASP A 212 8.86 42.63 19.71
C ASP A 212 10.07 41.69 19.55
N LEU A 213 10.36 40.85 20.55
CA LEU A 213 11.37 39.80 20.45
C LEU A 213 11.05 38.81 19.33
N ALA A 214 9.77 38.47 19.14
CA ALA A 214 9.35 37.61 18.04
C ALA A 214 9.58 38.31 16.70
N THR A 215 9.10 39.56 16.54
CA THR A 215 9.27 40.37 15.33
C THR A 215 10.75 40.60 14.98
N GLY A 216 11.60 40.76 15.99
CA GLY A 216 13.05 40.90 15.86
C GLY A 216 13.76 39.62 15.39
N GLY A 217 13.10 38.47 15.38
CA GLY A 217 13.69 37.18 15.02
C GLY A 217 14.37 36.44 16.17
N LEU A 218 14.24 36.93 17.41
CA LEU A 218 14.88 36.35 18.61
C LEU A 218 14.25 35.02 19.06
N TYR A 219 13.36 34.42 18.28
CA TYR A 219 13.03 33.00 18.41
C TYR A 219 14.11 32.09 17.81
N LYS A 220 15.16 32.64 17.20
CA LYS A 220 16.33 31.91 16.69
C LYS A 220 17.54 32.12 17.60
N SER A 221 18.24 31.04 17.92
CA SER A 221 19.45 31.08 18.76
C SER A 221 20.55 31.94 18.13
N GLU A 222 20.71 31.93 16.81
CA GLU A 222 21.74 32.71 16.11
C GLU A 222 21.60 34.23 16.32
N GLU A 223 20.37 34.73 16.42
CA GLU A 223 20.13 36.14 16.73
C GLU A 223 20.60 36.50 18.15
N TRP A 224 20.41 35.60 19.12
CA TRP A 224 20.93 35.78 20.48
C TRP A 224 22.45 35.73 20.56
N LYS A 225 23.10 34.80 19.84
CA LYS A 225 24.56 34.69 19.82
C LYS A 225 25.23 35.99 19.38
N SER A 226 24.57 36.74 18.48
CA SER A 226 25.06 38.02 18.01
C SER A 226 25.07 39.15 19.05
N ILE A 227 24.40 38.97 20.20
CA ILE A 227 24.27 39.97 21.28
C ILE A 227 24.66 39.48 22.67
N ILE A 228 24.81 38.18 22.93
CA ILE A 228 25.17 37.63 24.25
C ILE A 228 26.55 38.10 24.71
N GLY A 229 27.57 38.06 23.84
CA GLY A 229 28.94 38.41 24.21
C GLY A 229 29.50 37.51 25.32
N ASN A 230 30.19 38.07 26.31
CA ASN A 230 30.76 37.33 27.44
C ASN A 230 29.82 37.27 28.66
N ASP A 231 28.63 37.87 28.58
CA ASP A 231 27.67 37.97 29.69
C ASP A 231 26.81 36.70 29.75
N VAL A 232 27.43 35.56 30.05
CA VAL A 232 26.76 34.25 30.14
C VAL A 232 26.62 33.85 31.62
N PRO A 233 25.46 33.30 32.05
CA PRO A 233 25.30 32.77 33.39
C PRO A 233 26.35 31.69 33.74
N GLU A 234 26.77 31.65 35.00
CA GLU A 234 27.78 30.70 35.46
C GLU A 234 27.32 29.24 35.23
N GLY A 235 28.20 28.43 34.64
CA GLY A 235 27.92 27.02 34.33
C GLY A 235 27.23 26.76 32.99
N LEU A 236 26.93 27.77 32.18
CA LEU A 236 26.37 27.61 30.82
C LEU A 236 27.36 28.02 29.73
N SER A 237 27.31 27.36 28.57
CA SER A 237 27.92 27.87 27.35
C SER A 237 27.06 28.94 26.68
N SER A 238 27.67 29.78 25.84
CA SER A 238 26.94 30.79 25.07
C SER A 238 25.89 30.17 24.15
N ASP A 239 26.14 28.97 23.60
CA ASP A 239 25.22 28.27 22.71
C ASP A 239 24.00 27.74 23.47
N GLU A 240 24.21 27.10 24.63
CA GLU A 240 23.13 26.61 25.49
C GLU A 240 22.25 27.77 25.97
N TYR A 241 22.87 28.90 26.35
CA TYR A 241 22.14 30.09 26.76
C TYR A 241 21.34 30.71 25.60
N ALA A 242 21.93 30.83 24.41
CA ALA A 242 21.22 31.32 23.22
C ALA A 242 20.01 30.43 22.85
N MET A 243 20.17 29.11 22.92
CA MET A 243 19.07 28.16 22.71
C MET A 243 17.99 28.30 23.77
N HIS A 244 18.37 28.45 25.05
CA HIS A 244 17.41 28.69 26.13
C HIS A 244 16.58 29.96 25.88
N LEU A 245 17.23 31.08 25.57
CA LEU A 245 16.54 32.35 25.30
C LEU A 245 15.59 32.26 24.11
N ALA A 246 16.03 31.64 23.00
CA ALA A 246 15.20 31.40 21.83
C ALA A 246 13.94 30.58 22.18
N ASN A 247 14.10 29.52 22.97
CA ASN A 247 12.99 28.69 23.42
C ASN A 247 12.04 29.45 24.37
N GLN A 248 12.55 30.32 25.24
CA GLN A 248 11.71 31.17 26.08
C GLN A 248 10.83 32.11 25.24
N VAL A 249 11.38 32.68 24.16
CA VAL A 249 10.60 33.53 23.23
C VAL A 249 9.49 32.71 22.57
N LYS A 250 9.79 31.51 22.06
CA LYS A 250 8.80 30.62 21.43
C LYS A 250 7.66 30.23 22.37
N LEU A 251 8.00 29.86 23.61
CA LEU A 251 7.01 29.45 24.61
C LEU A 251 6.15 30.62 25.10
N SER A 252 6.76 31.81 25.22
CA SER A 252 6.07 32.99 25.73
C SER A 252 5.19 33.66 24.68
N PHE A 253 5.60 33.62 23.40
CA PHE A 253 4.95 34.36 22.31
C PHE A 253 4.70 33.50 21.04
N PRO A 254 4.12 32.30 21.15
CA PRO A 254 4.02 31.35 20.02
C PRO A 254 3.23 31.91 18.83
N THR A 255 2.17 32.67 19.08
CA THR A 255 1.35 33.30 18.01
C THR A 255 2.10 34.45 17.31
N ALA A 256 2.91 35.21 18.04
CA ALA A 256 3.73 36.27 17.45
C ALA A 256 4.88 35.68 16.62
N VAL A 257 5.50 34.59 17.11
CA VAL A 257 6.52 33.84 16.35
C VAL A 257 5.91 33.25 15.08
N ALA A 258 4.73 32.62 15.16
CA ALA A 258 4.01 32.14 13.98
C ALA A 258 3.77 33.25 12.96
N SER A 259 3.30 34.42 13.40
CA SER A 259 3.11 35.60 12.55
C SER A 259 4.40 36.00 11.81
N GLU A 260 5.51 36.09 12.55
CA GLU A 260 6.79 36.51 11.97
C GLU A 260 7.37 35.45 11.03
N MET A 261 7.23 34.15 11.35
CA MET A 261 7.64 33.06 10.46
C MET A 261 6.86 33.08 9.14
N ILE A 262 5.56 33.39 9.18
CA ILE A 262 4.74 33.57 7.97
C ILE A 262 5.27 34.74 7.15
N LYS A 263 5.47 35.90 7.80
CA LYS A 263 5.97 37.12 7.17
C LYS A 263 7.35 36.92 6.52
N ARG A 264 8.24 36.18 7.17
CA ARG A 264 9.59 35.82 6.68
C ARG A 264 9.58 34.66 5.68
N LYS A 265 8.42 34.07 5.36
CA LYS A 265 8.27 32.91 4.46
C LYS A 265 9.09 31.70 4.90
N GLU A 266 9.19 31.48 6.20
CA GLU A 266 9.94 30.36 6.78
C GLU A 266 9.14 29.06 6.74
N VAL A 267 7.81 29.17 6.73
CA VAL A 267 6.87 28.07 6.54
C VAL A 267 6.27 28.18 5.14
N ASP A 268 6.35 27.10 4.37
CA ASP A 268 5.68 27.04 3.07
C ASP A 268 4.18 26.81 3.27
N LEU A 269 3.38 27.81 2.89
CA LEU A 269 1.92 27.78 2.95
C LEU A 269 1.28 27.55 1.57
N GLY A 270 2.09 27.24 0.55
CA GLY A 270 1.69 27.05 -0.84
C GLY A 270 1.92 28.29 -1.71
N ALA A 271 2.03 28.06 -3.03
CA ALA A 271 2.45 29.07 -4.01
C ALA A 271 1.59 30.34 -4.07
N ASN A 272 0.31 30.26 -3.68
CA ASN A 272 -0.66 31.37 -3.72
C ASN A 272 -1.06 31.88 -2.33
N ALA A 273 -0.27 31.60 -1.28
CA ALA A 273 -0.60 32.02 0.08
C ALA A 273 -0.54 33.56 0.22
N PRO A 274 -1.60 34.22 0.72
CA PRO A 274 -1.61 35.66 0.94
C PRO A 274 -0.85 36.01 2.25
N VAL A 275 0.48 36.04 2.17
CA VAL A 275 1.39 36.17 3.33
C VAL A 275 1.09 37.39 4.22
N GLU A 276 0.89 38.56 3.63
CA GLU A 276 0.61 39.80 4.38
C GLU A 276 -0.74 39.74 5.11
N GLU A 277 -1.75 39.15 4.47
CA GLU A 277 -3.08 38.99 5.05
C GLU A 277 -3.04 38.06 6.26
N VAL A 278 -2.38 36.89 6.11
CA VAL A 278 -2.32 35.87 7.14
C VAL A 278 -1.43 36.32 8.31
N SER A 279 -0.25 36.86 8.04
CA SER A 279 0.61 37.42 9.10
C SER A 279 -0.08 38.59 9.83
N GLY A 280 -0.81 39.45 9.11
CA GLY A 280 -1.64 40.50 9.73
C GLY A 280 -2.67 39.93 10.71
N PHE A 281 -3.36 38.85 10.33
CA PHE A 281 -4.33 38.17 11.19
C PHE A 281 -3.71 37.57 12.47
N PHE A 282 -2.56 36.89 12.37
CA PHE A 282 -1.86 36.38 13.56
C PHE A 282 -1.32 37.52 14.43
N THR A 283 -0.88 38.62 13.82
CA THR A 283 -0.39 39.82 14.55
C THR A 283 -1.49 40.45 15.41
N VAL A 284 -2.71 40.60 14.89
CA VAL A 284 -3.85 41.17 15.65
C VAL A 284 -4.30 40.24 16.78
N ASN A 285 -4.07 38.93 16.64
CA ASN A 285 -4.50 37.93 17.61
C ASN A 285 -3.43 37.52 18.63
N LYS A 286 -2.18 38.00 18.51
CA LYS A 286 -1.02 37.53 19.29
C LYS A 286 -1.14 37.64 20.80
N GLU A 287 -1.89 38.63 21.31
CA GLU A 287 -2.10 38.83 22.75
C GLU A 287 -3.33 38.09 23.29
N LYS A 288 -4.31 37.81 22.41
CA LYS A 288 -5.61 37.23 22.78
C LYS A 288 -5.61 35.71 22.70
N ASN A 289 -4.85 35.14 21.76
CA ASN A 289 -4.95 33.74 21.37
C ASN A 289 -3.59 33.06 21.27
N ILE A 290 -3.56 31.78 21.64
CA ILE A 290 -2.38 30.91 21.56
C ILE A 290 -2.60 29.89 20.43
N ILE A 291 -1.75 29.92 19.40
CA ILE A 291 -1.78 28.95 18.29
C ILE A 291 -1.73 27.50 18.82
N GLY A 292 -2.57 26.63 18.27
CA GLY A 292 -2.64 25.22 18.65
C GLY A 292 -3.47 24.92 19.90
N ARG A 293 -3.93 25.94 20.65
CA ARG A 293 -4.80 25.76 21.83
C ARG A 293 -6.28 25.92 21.51
N GLN A 294 -6.64 26.93 20.72
CA GLN A 294 -7.99 27.13 20.21
C GLN A 294 -7.92 27.20 18.68
N PRO A 295 -8.85 26.54 17.95
CA PRO A 295 -8.84 26.52 16.50
C PRO A 295 -8.74 27.94 15.91
N VAL A 296 -7.85 28.18 14.96
CA VAL A 296 -7.69 29.53 14.37
C VAL A 296 -8.97 30.04 13.71
N LYS A 297 -9.87 29.12 13.33
CA LYS A 297 -11.18 29.45 12.77
C LYS A 297 -12.12 30.18 13.76
N THR A 298 -11.88 30.08 15.07
CA THR A 298 -12.71 30.74 16.09
C THR A 298 -12.17 32.11 16.48
N TRP A 299 -11.02 32.52 15.95
CA TRP A 299 -10.40 33.78 16.30
C TRP A 299 -11.07 34.96 15.60
N GLU A 300 -11.09 36.09 16.26
CA GLU A 300 -11.68 37.32 15.74
C GLU A 300 -11.00 37.71 14.41
N GLY A 301 -11.82 37.98 13.38
CA GLY A 301 -11.35 38.37 12.05
C GLY A 301 -11.13 37.22 11.07
N PHE A 302 -11.23 35.94 11.48
CA PHE A 302 -11.04 34.80 10.58
C PHE A 302 -12.03 34.81 9.40
N ASP A 303 -13.29 35.17 9.64
CA ASP A 303 -14.32 35.19 8.59
C ASP A 303 -14.07 36.24 7.50
N LYS A 304 -13.29 37.28 7.82
CA LYS A 304 -12.90 38.36 6.91
C LYS A 304 -11.73 37.98 6.00
N LEU A 305 -11.05 36.87 6.29
CA LEU A 305 -9.97 36.38 5.45
C LEU A 305 -10.50 35.88 4.10
N SER A 306 -9.70 36.04 3.05
CA SER A 306 -9.88 35.41 1.75
C SER A 306 -9.93 33.88 1.88
N THR A 307 -10.49 33.17 0.90
CA THR A 307 -10.52 31.70 0.90
C THR A 307 -9.11 31.11 1.03
N ALA A 308 -8.14 31.70 0.33
CA ALA A 308 -6.73 31.32 0.42
C ALA A 308 -6.11 31.66 1.80
N GLY A 309 -6.47 32.80 2.39
CA GLY A 309 -6.05 33.19 3.73
C GLY A 309 -6.58 32.26 4.82
N LYS A 310 -7.86 31.87 4.74
CA LYS A 310 -8.49 30.88 5.62
C LYS A 310 -7.79 29.53 5.55
N ALA A 311 -7.47 29.07 4.33
CA ALA A 311 -6.74 27.81 4.12
C ALA A 311 -5.32 27.88 4.69
N SER A 312 -4.60 28.98 4.44
CA SER A 312 -3.23 29.20 4.90
C SER A 312 -3.13 29.30 6.43
N ALA A 313 -4.07 30.00 7.08
CA ALA A 313 -4.13 30.08 8.54
C ALA A 313 -4.35 28.71 9.19
N LYS A 314 -5.28 27.91 8.64
CA LYS A 314 -5.53 26.53 9.09
C LYS A 314 -4.33 25.61 8.84
N LEU A 315 -3.63 25.79 7.71
CA LEU A 315 -2.42 25.04 7.40
C LEU A 315 -1.31 25.32 8.42
N MET A 316 -1.09 26.60 8.76
CA MET A 316 -0.11 27.00 9.78
C MET A 316 -0.41 26.35 11.14
N GLU A 317 -1.67 26.41 11.59
CA GLU A 317 -2.10 25.73 12.82
C GLU A 317 -1.85 24.22 12.77
N ARG A 318 -2.21 23.58 11.66
CA ARG A 318 -2.07 22.13 11.49
C ARG A 318 -0.61 21.69 11.54
N LEU A 319 0.28 22.40 10.85
CA LEU A 319 1.72 22.13 10.88
C LEU A 319 2.29 22.33 12.30
N TYR A 320 1.86 23.37 13.01
CA TYR A 320 2.25 23.61 14.40
C TYR A 320 1.80 22.45 15.34
N GLN A 321 0.59 21.92 15.14
CA GLN A 321 0.06 20.84 15.96
C GLN A 321 0.76 19.50 15.73
N ILE A 322 1.25 19.21 14.51
CA ILE A 322 1.85 17.90 14.18
C ILE A 322 3.39 17.88 14.28
N THR A 323 4.02 19.00 14.62
CA THR A 323 5.49 19.10 14.74
C THR A 323 5.92 19.40 16.19
N PRO A 324 7.14 18.97 16.60
CA PRO A 324 7.64 19.18 17.96
C PRO A 324 8.27 20.57 18.19
N SER A 325 8.64 21.29 17.12
CA SER A 325 9.24 22.63 17.19
C SER A 325 9.02 23.42 15.91
N ASP A 326 9.27 24.74 15.95
CA ASP A 326 9.16 25.63 14.80
C ASP A 326 10.11 25.27 13.64
N GLU A 327 11.31 24.79 13.96
CA GLU A 327 12.26 24.33 12.95
C GLU A 327 11.76 23.06 12.25
N ALA A 328 11.18 22.12 13.00
CA ALA A 328 10.56 20.93 12.44
C ALA A 328 9.31 21.28 11.63
N MET A 329 8.54 22.28 12.04
CA MET A 329 7.41 22.84 11.30
C MET A 329 7.85 23.41 9.95
N SER A 330 8.90 24.25 9.95
CA SER A 330 9.49 24.79 8.73
C SER A 330 9.99 23.68 7.81
N ALA A 331 10.70 22.69 8.35
CA ALA A 331 11.19 21.54 7.60
C ALA A 331 10.05 20.74 6.96
N LEU A 332 9.03 20.36 7.75
CA LEU A 332 7.88 19.59 7.26
C LEU A 332 7.10 20.35 6.19
N SER A 333 6.92 21.66 6.34
CA SER A 333 6.20 22.47 5.34
C SER A 333 6.81 22.39 3.94
N LYS A 334 8.14 22.23 3.86
CA LYS A 334 8.90 22.18 2.60
C LYS A 334 8.90 20.79 1.94
N THR A 335 8.41 19.75 2.62
CA THR A 335 8.33 18.40 2.05
C THR A 335 7.05 18.17 1.25
N GLY A 336 6.09 19.11 1.31
CA GLY A 336 4.75 18.95 0.74
C GLY A 336 3.78 18.14 1.61
N LEU A 337 4.24 17.59 2.74
CA LEU A 337 3.38 16.90 3.71
C LEU A 337 2.70 17.92 4.61
N THR A 338 1.38 18.05 4.51
CA THR A 338 0.63 19.12 5.17
C THR A 338 -0.28 18.65 6.30
N SER A 339 -0.48 17.34 6.48
CA SER A 339 -1.40 16.79 7.48
C SER A 339 -0.86 15.54 8.17
N ALA A 340 -1.39 15.24 9.36
CA ALA A 340 -1.09 14.02 10.11
C ALA A 340 -1.32 12.75 9.26
N TYR A 341 -2.44 12.69 8.53
CA TYR A 341 -2.77 11.58 7.64
C TYR A 341 -1.71 11.35 6.55
N GLN A 342 -1.24 12.43 5.90
CA GLN A 342 -0.21 12.31 4.86
C GLN A 342 1.11 11.80 5.42
N VAL A 343 1.48 12.19 6.65
CA VAL A 343 2.67 11.68 7.32
C VAL A 343 2.52 10.19 7.66
N THR A 344 1.35 9.76 8.14
CA THR A 344 1.10 8.37 8.55
C THR A 344 0.82 7.40 7.39
N ARG A 345 0.75 7.88 6.14
CA ARG A 345 0.75 7.00 4.95
C ARG A 345 2.08 6.27 4.77
N TYR A 346 3.16 6.80 5.34
CA TYR A 346 4.45 6.14 5.42
C TYR A 346 4.54 5.36 6.72
N THR A 347 5.24 4.23 6.71
CA THR A 347 5.74 3.67 7.96
C THR A 347 6.82 4.58 8.55
N LYS A 348 7.07 4.46 9.86
CA LYS A 348 8.12 5.24 10.53
C LYS A 348 9.48 5.11 9.80
N SER A 349 9.84 3.90 9.38
CA SER A 349 11.10 3.64 8.67
C SER A 349 11.15 4.31 7.30
N GLU A 350 10.06 4.26 6.53
CA GLU A 350 9.97 4.91 5.21
C GLU A 350 9.99 6.43 5.32
N PHE A 351 9.29 6.99 6.32
CA PHE A 351 9.30 8.43 6.60
C PHE A 351 10.71 8.90 6.95
N MET A 352 11.40 8.16 7.84
CA MET A 352 12.78 8.49 8.21
C MET A 352 13.73 8.37 7.01
N ALA A 353 13.61 7.32 6.20
CA ALA A 353 14.44 7.15 5.01
C ALA A 353 14.24 8.27 3.97
N SER A 354 12.99 8.69 3.78
CA SER A 354 12.61 9.65 2.74
C SER A 354 12.81 11.11 3.17
N TYR A 355 12.53 11.44 4.43
CA TYR A 355 12.39 12.83 4.88
C TYR A 355 13.33 13.24 6.01
N ALA A 356 14.01 12.35 6.73
CA ALA A 356 14.80 12.74 7.91
C ALA A 356 15.86 13.82 7.59
N LYS A 357 16.48 13.76 6.40
CA LYS A 357 17.48 14.74 5.94
C LYS A 357 16.94 16.16 5.76
N ALA A 358 15.62 16.33 5.62
CA ALA A 358 15.00 17.66 5.52
C ALA A 358 14.86 18.34 6.89
N PHE A 359 14.95 17.58 7.99
CA PHE A 359 14.81 18.08 9.36
C PHE A 359 16.15 18.51 9.95
N PRO A 360 16.15 19.40 10.97
CA PRO A 360 17.38 19.82 11.66
C PRO A 360 18.14 18.66 12.32
N THR A 361 17.40 17.65 12.80
CA THR A 361 17.95 16.43 13.40
C THR A 361 17.03 15.24 13.09
N ASP A 362 17.59 14.04 13.03
CA ASP A 362 16.81 12.80 12.89
C ASP A 362 15.78 12.65 14.02
N ARG A 363 16.12 13.08 15.24
CA ARG A 363 15.21 13.08 16.38
C ARG A 363 14.00 13.99 16.17
N ALA A 364 14.17 15.15 15.51
CA ALA A 364 13.07 16.04 15.18
C ALA A 364 12.12 15.42 14.13
N ALA A 365 12.67 14.73 13.13
CA ALA A 365 11.86 13.97 12.16
C ALA A 365 11.08 12.86 12.87
N GLU A 366 11.74 12.09 13.74
CA GLU A 366 11.14 11.00 14.49
C GLU A 366 9.98 11.49 15.38
N LEU A 367 10.18 12.57 16.12
CA LEU A 367 9.15 13.18 16.97
C LEU A 367 7.99 13.76 16.14
N THR A 368 8.27 14.30 14.96
CA THR A 368 7.23 14.75 14.02
C THR A 368 6.34 13.60 13.59
N TYR A 369 6.93 12.45 13.22
CA TYR A 369 6.17 11.25 12.88
C TYR A 369 5.32 10.75 14.06
N THR A 370 5.90 10.68 15.26
CA THR A 370 5.18 10.27 16.47
C THR A 370 3.99 11.17 16.75
N LYS A 371 4.18 12.50 16.72
CA LYS A 371 3.12 13.48 16.98
C LYS A 371 2.03 13.45 15.91
N ALA A 372 2.40 13.29 14.63
CA ALA A 372 1.45 13.08 13.55
C ALA A 372 0.62 11.80 13.76
N SER A 373 1.26 10.70 14.18
CA SER A 373 0.58 9.44 14.51
C SER A 373 -0.42 9.62 15.64
N GLU A 374 -0.04 10.30 16.73
CA GLU A 374 -0.93 10.61 17.85
C GLU A 374 -2.14 11.44 17.41
N VAL A 375 -1.92 12.49 16.63
CA VAL A 375 -3.00 13.35 16.11
C VAL A 375 -3.93 12.57 15.19
N TYR A 376 -3.39 11.73 14.30
CA TYR A 376 -4.20 10.90 13.40
C TYR A 376 -5.04 9.88 14.19
N SER A 377 -4.42 9.13 15.10
CA SER A 377 -5.11 8.14 15.93
C SER A 377 -6.16 8.77 16.84
N ALA A 378 -5.88 9.94 17.45
CA ALA A 378 -6.87 10.67 18.24
C ALA A 378 -8.07 11.12 17.37
N SER A 379 -7.80 11.61 16.15
CA SER A 379 -8.85 12.03 15.22
C SER A 379 -9.76 10.87 14.83
N ILE A 380 -9.18 9.70 14.49
CA ILE A 380 -9.94 8.48 14.20
C ILE A 380 -10.71 8.02 15.44
N GLY A 381 -10.07 8.00 16.62
CA GLY A 381 -10.72 7.58 17.87
C GLY A 381 -11.93 8.43 18.25
N ILE A 382 -11.86 9.75 18.05
CA ILE A 382 -13.00 10.66 18.25
C ILE A 382 -14.13 10.34 17.25
N ALA A 383 -13.80 10.16 15.98
CA ALA A 383 -14.79 9.82 14.95
C ALA A 383 -15.47 8.47 15.23
N THR A 384 -14.69 7.43 15.52
CA THR A 384 -15.18 6.10 15.88
C THR A 384 -16.02 6.14 17.15
N GLY A 385 -15.54 6.79 18.22
CA GLY A 385 -16.28 6.92 19.48
C GLY A 385 -17.63 7.62 19.29
N TYR A 386 -17.69 8.66 18.46
CA TYR A 386 -18.95 9.30 18.09
C TYR A 386 -19.88 8.35 17.33
N LEU A 387 -19.39 7.71 16.25
CA LEU A 387 -20.17 6.78 15.44
C LEU A 387 -20.72 5.62 16.27
N THR A 388 -19.91 5.03 17.14
CA THR A 388 -20.35 3.98 18.07
C THR A 388 -21.43 4.50 19.01
N SER A 389 -21.26 5.68 19.62
CA SER A 389 -22.26 6.24 20.55
C SER A 389 -23.63 6.52 19.92
N ARG A 390 -23.66 6.78 18.59
CA ARG A 390 -24.90 7.01 17.83
C ARG A 390 -25.54 5.72 17.31
N THR A 391 -24.74 4.70 16.99
CA THR A 391 -25.21 3.43 16.42
C THR A 391 -25.57 2.38 17.47
N THR A 392 -25.04 2.48 18.69
CA THR A 392 -25.47 1.64 19.81
C THR A 392 -26.94 1.91 20.12
N ALA A 393 -27.75 0.87 20.18
CA ALA A 393 -29.14 0.96 20.63
C ALA A 393 -29.17 1.70 21.98
N ASN A 394 -30.01 2.73 22.07
CA ASN A 394 -30.14 3.51 23.30
C ASN A 394 -30.81 2.67 24.39
N VAL A 395 -30.01 1.95 25.18
CA VAL A 395 -30.48 1.15 26.31
C VAL A 395 -30.62 2.01 27.58
N TYR A 396 -31.16 3.23 27.46
CA TYR A 396 -31.39 4.12 28.62
C TYR A 396 -32.42 3.56 29.61
N SER A 397 -33.23 2.60 29.18
CA SER A 397 -34.20 1.91 30.02
C SER A 397 -33.58 0.99 31.09
N ILE A 398 -32.35 0.50 30.88
CA ILE A 398 -31.69 -0.41 31.86
C ILE A 398 -30.83 0.36 32.89
N THR A 399 -30.37 1.58 32.56
CA THR A 399 -29.43 2.33 33.40
C THR A 399 -30.08 3.37 34.34
N GLY A 400 -31.39 3.57 34.25
CA GLY A 400 -32.14 4.45 35.15
C GLY A 400 -31.87 5.96 34.97
N LYS A 401 -31.12 6.37 33.95
CA LYS A 401 -30.83 7.78 33.64
C LYS A 401 -31.72 8.27 32.49
N LEU A 402 -32.63 9.20 32.80
CA LEU A 402 -33.59 9.80 31.85
C LEU A 402 -33.02 10.93 30.98
N ALA A 403 -31.73 11.25 31.09
CA ALA A 403 -31.12 12.33 30.33
C ALA A 403 -29.80 11.92 29.70
N ARG A 404 -29.66 12.22 28.40
CA ARG A 404 -28.40 12.25 27.68
C ARG A 404 -27.50 13.27 28.37
N ALA A 405 -26.36 12.86 28.89
CA ALA A 405 -25.32 13.80 29.30
C ALA A 405 -24.92 14.58 28.03
N GLN A 406 -25.39 15.81 27.91
CA GLN A 406 -24.81 16.78 26.99
C GLN A 406 -23.44 17.12 27.55
N ASN A 407 -22.44 16.29 27.21
CA ASN A 407 -21.07 16.75 27.31
C ASN A 407 -21.00 17.96 26.39
N ALA A 408 -20.82 19.15 26.99
CA ALA A 408 -20.68 20.39 26.26
C ALA A 408 -19.68 20.16 25.13
N THR A 409 -20.14 20.28 23.89
CA THR A 409 -19.30 20.19 22.70
C THR A 409 -18.31 21.34 22.80
N ILE A 410 -17.13 21.05 23.33
CA ILE A 410 -15.96 21.93 23.24
C ILE A 410 -15.81 22.25 21.75
N ALA A 411 -15.54 23.52 21.42
CA ALA A 411 -15.55 24.06 20.06
C ALA A 411 -14.63 23.28 19.08
N TYR A 412 -15.15 22.19 18.53
CA TYR A 412 -14.65 21.47 17.36
C TYR A 412 -15.60 21.76 16.19
N PRO A 413 -15.15 21.68 14.91
CA PRO A 413 -16.09 21.58 13.80
C PRO A 413 -17.12 20.50 14.10
N THR A 414 -18.41 20.80 13.91
CA THR A 414 -19.44 19.77 14.01
C THR A 414 -19.16 18.72 12.95
N LEU A 415 -19.49 17.45 13.22
CA LEU A 415 -19.27 16.42 12.20
C LEU A 415 -20.11 16.70 10.95
N GLU A 416 -21.24 17.39 11.12
CA GLU A 416 -22.06 17.91 10.03
C GLU A 416 -21.33 18.97 9.17
N GLU A 417 -20.47 19.82 9.77
CA GLU A 417 -19.58 20.71 9.02
C GLU A 417 -18.49 19.95 8.24
N LEU A 418 -18.02 18.82 8.77
CA LEU A 418 -16.93 18.05 8.16
C LEU A 418 -17.40 17.08 7.08
N LEU A 419 -18.56 16.46 7.29
CA LEU A 419 -19.05 15.31 6.51
C LEU A 419 -20.37 15.61 5.79
N GLY A 420 -20.94 16.81 5.96
CA GLY A 420 -22.20 17.22 5.36
C GLY A 420 -23.42 16.76 6.16
N ASN A 421 -24.58 16.66 5.50
CA ASN A 421 -25.81 16.22 6.17
C ASN A 421 -25.62 14.79 6.73
N MET A 422 -25.81 14.65 8.05
CA MET A 422 -25.66 13.38 8.77
C MET A 422 -27.01 12.71 9.11
N ASP A 423 -28.11 13.17 8.51
CA ASP A 423 -29.40 12.50 8.57
C ASP A 423 -29.36 11.23 7.69
N TYR A 424 -28.87 10.13 8.27
CA TYR A 424 -28.91 8.82 7.62
C TYR A 424 -30.27 8.16 7.87
N CYS A 425 -31.11 8.07 6.82
CA CYS A 425 -32.21 7.10 6.81
C CYS A 425 -31.62 5.67 6.82
N ALA A 426 -32.38 4.67 7.27
CA ALA A 426 -31.95 3.25 7.31
C ALA A 426 -31.22 2.84 6.02
N CYS A 427 -29.89 2.88 6.05
CA CYS A 427 -29.06 2.60 4.88
C CYS A 427 -28.97 1.10 4.70
N ASP A 428 -29.21 0.64 3.47
CA ASP A 428 -28.93 -0.74 3.09
C ASP A 428 -27.45 -1.07 3.30
N HIS A 429 -27.15 -2.34 3.61
CA HIS A 429 -25.79 -2.77 3.93
C HIS A 429 -24.78 -2.44 2.82
N CYS A 430 -25.19 -2.44 1.54
CA CYS A 430 -24.35 -2.02 0.39
C CYS A 430 -23.76 -0.61 0.54
N LYS A 431 -24.46 0.30 1.22
CA LYS A 431 -24.05 1.70 1.45
C LYS A 431 -23.28 1.90 2.75
N SER A 432 -23.01 0.81 3.49
CA SER A 432 -22.24 0.83 4.74
C SER A 432 -20.75 0.98 4.48
N VAL A 433 -20.03 1.59 5.44
CA VAL A 433 -18.56 1.57 5.49
C VAL A 433 -17.99 0.15 5.72
N LEU A 434 -18.84 -0.81 6.10
CA LEU A 434 -18.51 -2.23 6.28
C LEU A 434 -18.99 -3.10 5.10
N SER A 435 -19.44 -2.48 3.99
CA SER A 435 -19.96 -3.21 2.84
C SER A 435 -18.86 -3.86 1.99
N PRO A 436 -19.19 -4.86 1.16
CA PRO A 436 -18.24 -5.39 0.18
C PRO A 436 -17.70 -4.32 -0.79
N ALA A 437 -18.51 -3.31 -1.13
CA ALA A 437 -18.09 -2.18 -1.95
C ALA A 437 -17.04 -1.30 -1.24
N ALA A 438 -17.23 -1.02 0.06
CA ALA A 438 -16.25 -0.30 0.85
C ALA A 438 -14.92 -1.08 0.95
N TYR A 439 -15.00 -2.40 1.15
CA TYR A 439 -13.84 -3.28 1.16
C TYR A 439 -13.08 -3.29 -0.17
N MET A 440 -13.80 -3.32 -1.30
CA MET A 440 -13.19 -3.20 -2.63
C MET A 440 -12.42 -1.88 -2.79
N VAL A 441 -13.02 -0.75 -2.38
CA VAL A 441 -12.35 0.56 -2.45
C VAL A 441 -11.09 0.58 -1.58
N GLU A 442 -11.14 0.02 -0.37
CA GLU A 442 -9.98 -0.10 0.51
C GLU A 442 -8.86 -0.94 -0.14
N LEU A 443 -9.21 -2.06 -0.80
CA LEU A 443 -8.24 -2.87 -1.52
C LEU A 443 -7.60 -2.12 -2.70
N LEU A 444 -8.38 -1.34 -3.47
CA LEU A 444 -7.83 -0.52 -4.55
C LEU A 444 -6.89 0.55 -4.02
N GLN A 445 -7.25 1.22 -2.92
CA GLN A 445 -6.38 2.21 -2.25
C GLN A 445 -5.12 1.57 -1.66
N PHE A 446 -5.23 0.36 -1.12
CA PHE A 446 -4.10 -0.40 -0.59
C PHE A 446 -3.08 -0.76 -1.68
N LEU A 447 -3.56 -1.06 -2.89
CA LEU A 447 -2.71 -1.36 -4.05
C LEU A 447 -2.10 -0.12 -4.69
N ASP A 448 -2.63 1.08 -4.40
CA ASP A 448 -2.16 2.33 -4.95
C ASP A 448 -1.01 2.92 -4.13
N LEU A 449 0.20 2.74 -4.64
CA LEU A 449 1.43 3.27 -4.06
C LEU A 449 1.78 4.68 -4.56
N ASP A 450 0.81 5.43 -5.12
CA ASP A 450 1.07 6.80 -5.58
C ASP A 450 1.59 7.69 -4.44
N GLY A 451 2.69 8.39 -4.74
CA GLY A 451 3.45 9.20 -3.80
C GLY A 451 4.42 8.43 -2.87
N VAL A 452 4.40 7.10 -2.84
CA VAL A 452 5.35 6.28 -2.06
C VAL A 452 6.54 5.90 -2.94
N ALA A 453 7.78 6.02 -2.45
CA ALA A 453 8.95 5.66 -3.25
C ALA A 453 9.02 4.14 -3.51
N HIS A 454 8.99 3.73 -4.78
CA HIS A 454 9.07 2.33 -5.21
C HIS A 454 9.89 2.20 -6.50
N THR A 455 10.45 0.99 -6.76
CA THR A 455 11.39 0.74 -7.87
C THR A 455 10.81 -0.08 -9.03
N LYS A 456 9.59 -0.57 -8.89
CA LYS A 456 8.85 -1.37 -9.90
C LYS A 456 7.58 -0.62 -10.32
N SER A 457 6.75 -1.19 -11.20
CA SER A 457 5.42 -0.64 -11.50
C SER A 457 4.54 -0.58 -10.25
N ASN A 458 3.65 0.42 -10.18
CA ASN A 458 2.63 0.51 -9.14
C ASN A 458 1.64 -0.67 -9.31
N PRO A 459 1.35 -1.47 -8.26
CA PRO A 459 0.47 -2.64 -8.39
C PRO A 459 -0.92 -2.34 -8.96
N ILE A 460 -1.49 -1.16 -8.66
CA ILE A 460 -2.78 -0.75 -9.20
C ILE A 460 -2.75 -0.60 -10.73
N ASP A 461 -1.64 -0.11 -11.30
CA ASP A 461 -1.50 0.07 -12.75
C ASP A 461 -1.47 -1.28 -13.48
N GLU A 462 -0.78 -2.27 -12.91
CA GLU A 462 -0.73 -3.63 -13.45
C GLU A 462 -2.09 -4.34 -13.38
N LEU A 463 -2.87 -4.09 -12.32
CA LEU A 463 -4.24 -4.57 -12.20
C LEU A 463 -5.13 -3.95 -13.28
N LEU A 464 -5.10 -2.63 -13.42
CA LEU A 464 -5.95 -1.89 -14.37
C LEU A 464 -5.55 -2.12 -15.83
N ALA A 465 -4.29 -2.47 -16.11
CA ALA A 465 -3.88 -2.93 -17.45
C ALA A 465 -4.56 -4.26 -17.85
N ARG A 466 -4.84 -5.13 -16.87
CA ARG A 466 -5.49 -6.44 -17.10
C ARG A 466 -7.00 -6.39 -16.94
N ARG A 467 -7.50 -5.53 -16.07
CA ARG A 467 -8.91 -5.39 -15.70
C ARG A 467 -9.30 -3.90 -15.54
N PRO A 468 -9.29 -3.13 -16.65
CA PRO A 468 -9.63 -1.71 -16.61
C PRO A 468 -11.11 -1.46 -16.29
N ASP A 469 -11.96 -2.49 -16.36
CA ASP A 469 -13.36 -2.43 -15.96
C ASP A 469 -13.55 -2.22 -14.45
N ILE A 470 -12.62 -2.69 -13.61
CA ILE A 470 -12.78 -2.64 -12.14
C ILE A 470 -12.85 -1.20 -11.61
N GLN A 471 -12.14 -0.25 -12.22
CA GLN A 471 -12.22 1.17 -11.84
C GLN A 471 -13.50 1.86 -12.33
N HIS A 472 -14.27 1.21 -13.20
CA HIS A 472 -15.46 1.79 -13.85
C HIS A 472 -16.78 1.23 -13.30
N ILE A 473 -16.74 0.12 -12.54
CA ILE A 473 -17.94 -0.46 -11.93
C ILE A 473 -18.58 0.52 -10.94
N GLN A 474 -19.90 0.67 -11.02
CA GLN A 474 -20.65 1.46 -10.07
C GLN A 474 -20.77 0.72 -8.73
N LEU A 475 -20.54 1.44 -7.63
CA LEU A 475 -20.71 0.92 -6.27
C LEU A 475 -22.20 0.93 -5.85
N SER A 476 -23.05 0.28 -6.65
CA SER A 476 -24.50 0.16 -6.43
C SER A 476 -24.85 -1.08 -5.59
N CYS A 477 -26.08 -1.13 -5.08
CA CYS A 477 -26.55 -2.28 -4.30
C CYS A 477 -26.73 -3.52 -5.17
N GLU A 478 -27.08 -3.33 -6.43
CA GLU A 478 -27.29 -4.36 -7.45
C GLU A 478 -25.95 -5.03 -7.77
N ASN A 479 -24.91 -4.25 -8.10
CA ASN A 479 -23.57 -4.76 -8.37
C ASN A 479 -22.93 -5.41 -7.12
N THR A 480 -23.31 -4.97 -5.91
CA THR A 480 -22.78 -5.52 -4.66
C THR A 480 -23.40 -6.87 -4.29
N ASN A 481 -24.71 -7.03 -4.51
CA ASN A 481 -25.48 -8.13 -3.92
C ASN A 481 -26.05 -9.13 -4.94
N MET A 482 -26.22 -8.76 -6.20
CA MET A 482 -26.84 -9.63 -7.19
C MET A 482 -25.85 -10.70 -7.67
N ALA A 483 -26.18 -11.97 -7.45
CA ALA A 483 -25.35 -13.07 -7.92
C ALA A 483 -25.63 -13.38 -9.39
N LEU A 484 -24.57 -13.59 -10.16
CA LEU A 484 -24.65 -14.04 -11.55
C LEU A 484 -23.58 -15.13 -11.81
N PRO A 485 -23.73 -15.94 -12.88
CA PRO A 485 -22.72 -16.91 -13.26
C PRO A 485 -21.39 -16.22 -13.58
N TYR A 486 -20.32 -16.62 -12.89
CA TYR A 486 -18.98 -16.05 -13.12
C TYR A 486 -18.51 -16.16 -14.58
N LEU A 487 -18.93 -17.23 -15.27
CA LEU A 487 -18.58 -17.46 -16.67
C LEU A 487 -19.11 -16.37 -17.60
N ASP A 488 -20.23 -15.72 -17.26
CA ASP A 488 -20.80 -14.64 -18.08
C ASP A 488 -19.88 -13.43 -18.08
N LEU A 489 -19.34 -13.05 -16.91
CA LEU A 489 -18.33 -11.99 -16.80
C LEU A 489 -17.05 -12.32 -17.59
N VAL A 490 -16.62 -13.59 -17.54
CA VAL A 490 -15.45 -14.03 -18.31
C VAL A 490 -15.71 -13.89 -19.81
N ASN A 491 -16.88 -14.32 -20.28
CA ASN A 491 -17.26 -14.20 -21.68
C ASN A 491 -17.38 -12.73 -22.11
N GLU A 492 -17.99 -11.86 -21.31
CA GLU A 492 -18.07 -10.41 -21.61
C GLU A 492 -16.69 -9.78 -21.85
N ILE A 493 -15.71 -10.13 -21.01
CA ILE A 493 -14.32 -9.67 -21.14
C ILE A 493 -13.67 -10.25 -22.40
N LEU A 494 -13.81 -11.56 -22.65
CA LEU A 494 -13.21 -12.22 -23.82
C LEU A 494 -13.85 -11.76 -25.14
N GLU A 495 -15.16 -11.55 -25.16
CA GLU A 495 -15.89 -10.99 -26.30
C GLU A 495 -15.40 -9.58 -26.62
N HIS A 496 -15.18 -8.74 -25.61
CA HIS A 496 -14.56 -7.43 -25.81
C HIS A 496 -13.15 -7.57 -26.40
N TYR A 497 -12.33 -8.48 -25.87
CA TYR A 497 -10.97 -8.69 -26.35
C TYR A 497 -10.94 -9.17 -27.81
N ILE A 498 -11.81 -10.11 -28.20
CA ILE A 498 -11.91 -10.62 -29.57
C ILE A 498 -12.22 -9.48 -30.54
N LEU A 499 -13.13 -8.58 -30.17
CA LEU A 499 -13.58 -7.48 -31.03
C LEU A 499 -12.58 -6.32 -31.13
N ASN A 500 -11.82 -6.04 -30.08
CA ASN A 500 -10.95 -4.86 -30.01
C ASN A 500 -9.45 -5.19 -30.06
N GLY A 501 -9.06 -6.46 -29.89
CA GLY A 501 -7.67 -6.94 -29.81
C GLY A 501 -6.94 -6.58 -28.51
N ASN A 502 -7.59 -5.84 -27.61
CA ASN A 502 -7.07 -5.42 -26.31
C ASN A 502 -8.23 -5.10 -25.35
N LEU A 503 -7.92 -4.78 -24.09
CA LEU A 503 -8.91 -4.47 -23.05
C LEU A 503 -8.99 -2.98 -22.71
N ASN A 504 -8.21 -2.11 -23.35
CA ASN A 504 -7.99 -0.73 -22.89
C ASN A 504 -9.27 0.12 -22.82
N THR A 505 -10.30 -0.23 -23.60
CA THR A 505 -11.59 0.47 -23.64
C THR A 505 -12.71 -0.27 -22.91
N LEU A 506 -12.38 -1.36 -22.20
CA LEU A 506 -13.35 -2.12 -21.42
C LEU A 506 -13.71 -1.34 -20.14
N LYS A 507 -14.99 -0.96 -20.05
CA LYS A 507 -15.57 -0.33 -18.85
C LYS A 507 -16.35 -1.29 -17.96
N GLY A 508 -16.65 -2.50 -18.44
CA GLY A 508 -17.61 -3.39 -17.80
C GLY A 508 -19.05 -2.92 -17.98
N HIS A 509 -19.96 -3.63 -17.33
CA HIS A 509 -21.40 -3.37 -17.38
C HIS A 509 -21.97 -3.36 -15.96
N ASP A 510 -22.84 -2.39 -15.68
CA ASP A 510 -23.53 -2.27 -14.39
C ASP A 510 -24.91 -2.94 -14.44
N ILE A 511 -25.31 -3.52 -13.32
CA ILE A 511 -26.66 -4.03 -13.11
C ILE A 511 -27.56 -2.90 -12.58
N THR A 512 -28.74 -2.77 -13.18
CA THR A 512 -29.75 -1.77 -12.80
C THR A 512 -30.84 -2.39 -11.92
N GLU A 513 -31.57 -1.55 -11.18
CA GLU A 513 -32.65 -1.97 -10.26
C GLU A 513 -33.79 -2.73 -10.96
N GLU A 514 -33.94 -2.58 -12.28
CA GLU A 514 -34.96 -3.25 -13.08
C GLU A 514 -34.66 -4.74 -13.36
N VAL A 515 -33.42 -5.17 -13.13
CA VAL A 515 -32.97 -6.53 -13.43
C VAL A 515 -33.22 -7.44 -12.24
N THR A 516 -33.72 -8.65 -12.50
CA THR A 516 -33.84 -9.66 -11.44
C THR A 516 -32.68 -10.66 -11.47
N GLN A 517 -32.31 -11.17 -10.29
CA GLN A 517 -31.31 -12.23 -10.19
C GLN A 517 -31.71 -13.49 -10.97
N THR A 518 -33.01 -13.81 -11.02
CA THR A 518 -33.53 -14.96 -11.78
C THR A 518 -33.28 -14.82 -13.27
N GLU A 519 -33.42 -13.61 -13.83
CA GLU A 519 -33.11 -13.35 -15.24
C GLU A 519 -31.62 -13.54 -15.53
N LEU A 520 -30.73 -13.00 -14.68
CA LEU A 520 -29.28 -13.16 -14.84
C LEU A 520 -28.81 -14.61 -14.74
N LEU A 521 -29.48 -15.44 -13.93
CA LEU A 521 -29.17 -16.86 -13.83
C LEU A 521 -29.72 -17.68 -15.00
N ALA A 522 -30.75 -17.17 -15.69
CA ALA A 522 -31.37 -17.85 -16.82
C ALA A 522 -30.62 -17.59 -18.12
N GLU A 523 -30.21 -16.35 -18.36
CA GLU A 523 -29.49 -15.96 -19.58
C GLU A 523 -28.48 -14.82 -19.35
N PRO A 524 -27.33 -14.86 -20.05
CA PRO A 524 -26.35 -13.77 -20.01
C PRO A 524 -26.92 -12.50 -20.64
N LYS A 525 -26.78 -11.37 -19.94
CA LYS A 525 -27.40 -10.10 -20.34
C LYS A 525 -26.62 -9.32 -21.41
N PHE A 526 -25.29 -9.34 -21.38
CA PHE A 526 -24.44 -8.44 -22.18
C PHE A 526 -23.68 -9.13 -23.32
N VAL A 527 -24.28 -10.14 -23.95
CA VAL A 527 -23.66 -10.91 -25.03
C VAL A 527 -23.42 -10.06 -26.28
N LYS A 528 -22.19 -10.09 -26.81
CA LYS A 528 -21.81 -9.44 -28.08
C LYS A 528 -21.79 -10.44 -29.22
N THR A 529 -22.89 -10.51 -29.97
CA THR A 529 -23.05 -11.41 -31.13
C THR A 529 -21.92 -11.30 -32.16
N ALA A 530 -21.41 -10.09 -32.40
CA ALA A 530 -20.31 -9.84 -33.33
C ALA A 530 -19.02 -10.64 -33.00
N ALA A 531 -18.77 -10.95 -31.73
CA ALA A 531 -17.61 -11.77 -31.35
C ALA A 531 -17.78 -13.21 -31.86
N TYR A 532 -18.99 -13.74 -31.83
CA TYR A 532 -19.30 -15.08 -32.33
C TYR A 532 -19.34 -15.13 -33.86
N ASP A 533 -19.71 -14.02 -34.52
CA ASP A 533 -19.56 -13.89 -35.97
C ASP A 533 -18.09 -14.01 -36.38
N GLU A 534 -17.16 -13.41 -35.63
CA GLU A 534 -15.71 -13.58 -35.85
C GLU A 534 -15.29 -15.05 -35.63
N LEU A 535 -15.70 -15.68 -34.53
CA LEU A 535 -15.36 -17.09 -34.22
C LEU A 535 -15.88 -18.08 -35.27
N LYS A 536 -17.01 -17.76 -35.92
CA LYS A 536 -17.59 -18.54 -37.02
C LYS A 536 -16.72 -18.48 -38.29
N THR A 537 -15.83 -17.51 -38.45
CA THR A 537 -14.97 -17.40 -39.64
C THR A 537 -13.57 -17.98 -39.48
N LYS A 538 -13.14 -18.27 -38.26
CA LYS A 538 -11.78 -18.77 -37.96
C LYS A 538 -11.72 -20.30 -38.02
N VAL A 539 -10.57 -20.81 -38.43
CA VAL A 539 -10.29 -22.27 -38.53
C VAL A 539 -9.16 -22.72 -37.62
N PHE A 540 -8.68 -21.85 -36.73
CA PHE A 540 -7.71 -22.19 -35.70
C PHE A 540 -8.01 -21.38 -34.44
N PRO A 541 -7.96 -21.98 -33.23
CA PRO A 541 -7.67 -23.40 -32.94
C PRO A 541 -8.71 -24.41 -33.49
N TYR A 542 -8.44 -25.71 -33.41
CA TYR A 542 -9.22 -26.76 -34.09
C TYR A 542 -10.67 -26.92 -33.60
N ASN A 543 -11.01 -26.33 -32.46
CA ASN A 543 -12.39 -26.19 -31.98
C ASN A 543 -13.18 -25.06 -32.67
N LEU A 544 -12.57 -24.35 -33.62
CA LEU A 544 -13.22 -23.40 -34.52
C LEU A 544 -13.33 -23.99 -35.94
N PRO A 545 -14.30 -23.56 -36.77
CA PRO A 545 -15.32 -22.52 -36.53
C PRO A 545 -16.33 -22.82 -35.42
N PHE A 546 -16.74 -21.81 -34.64
CA PHE A 546 -17.77 -21.97 -33.61
C PHE A 546 -19.07 -21.24 -33.98
N HIS A 547 -20.18 -21.98 -34.06
CA HIS A 547 -21.50 -21.45 -34.44
C HIS A 547 -22.46 -21.43 -33.23
N GLN A 548 -22.42 -20.35 -32.44
CA GLN A 548 -23.13 -20.25 -31.16
C GLN A 548 -24.63 -20.62 -31.26
N SER A 549 -25.36 -20.06 -32.22
CA SER A 549 -26.80 -20.31 -32.35
C SER A 549 -27.15 -21.75 -32.74
N LEU A 550 -26.26 -22.46 -33.44
CA LEU A 550 -26.46 -23.88 -33.75
C LEU A 550 -26.26 -24.74 -32.50
N GLU A 551 -25.25 -24.42 -31.69
CA GLU A 551 -25.03 -25.06 -30.40
C GLU A 551 -26.19 -24.82 -29.42
N THR A 552 -26.73 -23.60 -29.40
CA THR A 552 -27.95 -23.28 -28.63
C THR A 552 -29.13 -24.13 -29.11
N LEU A 553 -29.34 -24.23 -30.43
CA LEU A 553 -30.41 -25.05 -31.00
C LEU A 553 -30.25 -26.53 -30.64
N ARG A 554 -29.04 -27.08 -30.76
CA ARG A 554 -28.71 -28.45 -30.33
C ARG A 554 -29.09 -28.71 -28.87
N ARG A 555 -28.79 -27.76 -27.98
CA ARG A 555 -29.13 -27.86 -26.54
C ARG A 555 -30.63 -27.76 -26.29
N LEU A 556 -31.33 -26.88 -26.99
CA LEU A 556 -32.79 -26.76 -26.89
C LEU A 556 -33.50 -28.04 -27.30
N PHE A 557 -33.09 -28.68 -28.40
CA PHE A 557 -33.69 -29.96 -28.81
C PHE A 557 -33.46 -31.07 -27.77
N LYS A 558 -32.29 -31.09 -27.11
CA LYS A 558 -32.02 -32.04 -26.02
C LYS A 558 -32.97 -31.87 -24.84
N VAL A 559 -33.48 -30.66 -24.57
CA VAL A 559 -34.49 -30.44 -23.51
C VAL A 559 -35.82 -31.12 -23.86
N TRP A 560 -36.12 -31.35 -25.13
CA TRP A 560 -37.32 -32.04 -25.61
C TRP A 560 -37.10 -33.54 -25.85
N ASP A 561 -35.99 -34.12 -25.37
CA ASP A 561 -35.60 -35.51 -25.63
C ASP A 561 -35.53 -35.85 -27.14
N LEU A 562 -35.23 -34.84 -27.97
CA LEU A 562 -35.04 -34.95 -29.41
C LEU A 562 -33.61 -34.54 -29.79
N SER A 563 -33.10 -35.07 -30.89
CA SER A 563 -31.90 -34.55 -31.52
C SER A 563 -32.24 -33.65 -32.70
N LEU A 564 -31.39 -32.64 -32.94
CA LEU A 564 -31.51 -31.81 -34.15
C LEU A 564 -31.37 -32.67 -35.42
N GLU A 565 -30.59 -33.76 -35.36
CA GLU A 565 -30.44 -34.73 -36.44
C GLU A 565 -31.78 -35.37 -36.82
N GLN A 566 -32.54 -35.87 -35.84
CA GLN A 566 -33.85 -36.49 -36.08
C GLN A 566 -34.81 -35.52 -36.77
N MET A 567 -34.84 -34.26 -36.33
CA MET A 567 -35.66 -33.22 -36.96
C MET A 567 -35.21 -32.98 -38.41
N LEU A 568 -33.91 -32.77 -38.63
CA LEU A 568 -33.37 -32.55 -39.98
C LEU A 568 -33.57 -33.77 -40.90
N SER A 569 -33.55 -34.97 -40.36
CA SER A 569 -33.79 -36.19 -41.14
C SER A 569 -35.24 -36.30 -41.65
N ALA A 570 -36.19 -35.70 -40.93
CA ALA A 570 -37.60 -35.69 -41.31
C ALA A 570 -37.96 -34.50 -42.22
N PHE A 571 -37.34 -33.33 -42.00
CA PHE A 571 -37.78 -32.07 -42.60
C PHE A 571 -36.75 -31.39 -43.51
N SER A 572 -35.54 -31.94 -43.65
CA SER A 572 -34.45 -31.33 -44.42
C SER A 572 -33.78 -32.30 -45.39
N SER A 573 -32.72 -31.85 -46.05
CA SER A 573 -31.92 -32.67 -46.97
C SER A 573 -31.04 -33.69 -46.23
N ALA A 574 -30.71 -34.80 -46.88
CA ALA A 574 -29.82 -35.83 -46.34
C ALA A 574 -28.46 -35.26 -45.90
N LEU A 575 -27.91 -34.28 -46.63
CA LEU A 575 -26.66 -33.63 -46.26
C LEU A 575 -26.76 -32.89 -44.91
N GLN A 576 -27.86 -32.18 -44.66
CA GLN A 576 -28.06 -31.45 -43.40
C GLN A 576 -28.18 -32.42 -42.20
N SER A 577 -28.92 -33.52 -42.37
CA SER A 577 -28.98 -34.60 -41.37
C SER A 577 -27.61 -35.23 -41.12
N ARG A 578 -26.81 -35.48 -42.18
CA ARG A 578 -25.46 -36.06 -42.02
C ARG A 578 -24.47 -35.12 -41.33
N LYS A 579 -24.50 -33.82 -41.63
CA LYS A 579 -23.70 -32.81 -40.92
C LYS A 579 -24.01 -32.85 -39.43
N GLU A 580 -25.29 -32.88 -39.08
CA GLU A 580 -25.72 -32.93 -37.69
C GLU A 580 -25.40 -34.27 -37.01
N THR A 581 -25.47 -35.40 -37.74
CA THR A 581 -25.05 -36.72 -37.24
C THR A 581 -23.61 -36.71 -36.72
N LEU A 582 -22.73 -35.94 -37.37
CA LEU A 582 -21.33 -35.77 -36.98
C LEU A 582 -21.08 -34.49 -36.15
N ALA A 583 -22.13 -33.75 -35.78
CA ALA A 583 -22.07 -32.48 -35.05
C ALA A 583 -21.23 -31.38 -35.74
N PHE A 584 -21.24 -31.34 -37.08
CA PHE A 584 -20.60 -30.31 -37.89
C PHE A 584 -21.56 -29.15 -38.20
N SER A 585 -21.07 -27.91 -38.13
CA SER A 585 -21.70 -26.76 -38.79
C SER A 585 -21.40 -26.75 -40.30
N ASP A 586 -22.01 -25.81 -41.03
CA ASP A 586 -21.70 -25.60 -42.45
C ASP A 586 -20.23 -25.20 -42.66
N GLU A 587 -19.69 -24.28 -41.84
CA GLU A 587 -18.30 -23.85 -41.93
C GLU A 587 -17.32 -24.95 -41.53
N GLU A 588 -17.66 -25.75 -40.51
CA GLU A 588 -16.86 -26.90 -40.11
C GLU A 588 -16.83 -27.96 -41.21
N TYR A 589 -17.95 -28.21 -41.88
CA TYR A 589 -18.01 -29.16 -43.00
C TYR A 589 -17.04 -28.73 -44.11
N LYS A 590 -17.05 -27.46 -44.49
CA LYS A 590 -16.13 -26.91 -45.48
C LYS A 590 -14.66 -27.08 -45.10
N THR A 591 -14.33 -27.03 -43.81
CA THR A 591 -12.93 -27.28 -43.37
C THR A 591 -12.40 -28.66 -43.75
N VAL A 592 -13.28 -29.66 -43.89
CA VAL A 592 -12.89 -31.03 -44.25
C VAL A 592 -13.18 -31.40 -45.70
N THR A 593 -14.01 -30.64 -46.41
CA THR A 593 -14.43 -30.97 -47.79
C THR A 593 -14.00 -29.98 -48.86
N GLU A 594 -13.47 -28.80 -48.52
CA GLU A 594 -13.13 -27.75 -49.49
C GLU A 594 -11.71 -27.21 -49.23
N VAL A 595 -10.77 -27.48 -50.15
CA VAL A 595 -9.40 -26.91 -50.09
C VAL A 595 -9.44 -25.38 -50.15
N ALA A 596 -10.34 -24.81 -50.96
CA ALA A 596 -10.41 -23.38 -51.20
C ALA A 596 -11.11 -22.58 -50.07
N PHE A 597 -11.61 -23.24 -49.01
CA PHE A 597 -12.33 -22.54 -47.94
C PHE A 597 -11.44 -21.58 -47.14
N LYS A 598 -10.21 -22.01 -46.81
CA LYS A 598 -9.15 -21.22 -46.17
C LYS A 598 -7.78 -21.62 -46.69
N GLN A 599 -6.80 -20.73 -46.59
CA GLN A 599 -5.43 -21.07 -46.93
C GLN A 599 -4.88 -22.10 -45.94
N LEU A 600 -4.14 -23.08 -46.44
CA LEU A 600 -3.65 -24.21 -45.63
C LEU A 600 -2.93 -23.78 -44.31
N PRO A 601 -2.04 -22.76 -44.31
CA PRO A 601 -1.37 -22.33 -43.07
C PRO A 601 -2.34 -21.87 -41.97
N GLU A 602 -3.52 -21.33 -42.33
CA GLU A 602 -4.49 -20.83 -41.36
C GLU A 602 -5.02 -21.96 -40.46
N TYR A 603 -5.12 -23.19 -40.97
CA TYR A 603 -5.53 -24.36 -40.18
C TYR A 603 -4.54 -24.71 -39.08
N PHE A 604 -3.32 -24.18 -39.11
CA PHE A 604 -2.29 -24.40 -38.09
C PHE A 604 -1.97 -23.13 -37.30
N GLY A 605 -2.77 -22.06 -37.49
CA GLY A 605 -2.58 -20.78 -36.81
C GLY A 605 -1.40 -19.98 -37.34
N GLU A 606 -1.05 -20.17 -38.61
CA GLU A 606 -0.04 -19.41 -39.33
C GLU A 606 -0.70 -18.43 -40.32
N PRO A 607 -0.03 -17.30 -40.65
CA PRO A 607 -0.56 -16.34 -41.62
C PRO A 607 -0.92 -16.98 -42.97
N ALA A 608 -2.05 -16.57 -43.55
CA ALA A 608 -2.56 -17.09 -44.82
C ALA A 608 -1.57 -16.99 -45.99
N ALA A 609 -0.65 -16.02 -45.96
CA ALA A 609 0.37 -15.80 -46.99
C ALA A 609 1.60 -16.72 -46.88
N ASN A 610 1.71 -17.54 -45.82
CA ASN A 610 2.85 -18.43 -45.64
C ASN A 610 2.89 -19.51 -46.73
N THR A 611 4.06 -19.68 -47.35
CA THR A 611 4.34 -20.81 -48.24
C THR A 611 4.44 -22.13 -47.46
N ILE A 612 4.34 -23.27 -48.15
CA ILE A 612 4.54 -24.59 -47.54
C ILE A 612 5.93 -24.74 -46.91
N ALA A 613 6.96 -24.10 -47.47
CA ALA A 613 8.30 -24.09 -46.88
C ALA A 613 8.35 -23.32 -45.54
N GLN A 614 7.66 -22.18 -45.46
CA GLN A 614 7.51 -21.41 -44.22
C GLN A 614 6.67 -22.19 -43.20
N LEU A 615 5.61 -22.87 -43.64
CA LEU A 615 4.79 -23.72 -42.78
C LEU A 615 5.61 -24.88 -42.19
N ASN A 616 6.37 -25.61 -43.00
CA ASN A 616 7.29 -26.65 -42.51
C ASN A 616 8.23 -26.09 -41.43
N THR A 617 8.83 -24.92 -41.68
CA THR A 617 9.74 -24.27 -40.72
C THR A 617 9.01 -23.89 -39.42
N ALA A 618 7.75 -23.46 -39.51
CA ALA A 618 6.98 -23.01 -38.35
C ALA A 618 6.45 -24.15 -37.48
N ILE A 619 6.03 -25.27 -38.09
CA ILE A 619 5.24 -26.29 -37.38
C ILE A 619 5.72 -27.73 -37.50
N ALA A 620 6.68 -28.08 -38.37
CA ALA A 620 7.03 -29.49 -38.61
C ALA A 620 7.72 -30.16 -37.41
N THR A 621 8.32 -29.40 -36.49
CA THR A 621 8.88 -29.95 -35.25
C THR A 621 7.81 -30.71 -34.48
N GLY A 622 8.06 -31.96 -34.09
CA GLY A 622 7.06 -32.82 -33.44
C GLY A 622 6.42 -32.16 -32.21
N LYS A 623 7.23 -31.48 -31.38
CA LYS A 623 6.75 -30.71 -30.22
C LYS A 623 5.80 -29.56 -30.61
N ILE A 624 6.12 -28.80 -31.65
CA ILE A 624 5.31 -27.66 -32.08
C ILE A 624 4.03 -28.16 -32.74
N PHE A 625 4.12 -29.14 -33.63
CA PHE A 625 2.98 -29.76 -34.29
C PHE A 625 1.96 -30.26 -33.25
N SER A 626 2.38 -31.10 -32.30
CA SER A 626 1.53 -31.64 -31.24
C SER A 626 0.83 -30.54 -30.44
N ARG A 627 1.56 -29.47 -30.08
CA ARG A 627 0.98 -28.32 -29.35
C ARG A 627 -0.02 -27.53 -30.18
N ARG A 628 0.28 -27.29 -31.47
CA ARG A 628 -0.60 -26.54 -32.37
C ARG A 628 -1.92 -27.26 -32.61
N VAL A 629 -1.87 -28.56 -32.85
CA VAL A 629 -3.07 -29.35 -33.17
C VAL A 629 -3.76 -29.98 -31.95
N GLY A 630 -3.20 -29.79 -30.75
CA GLY A 630 -3.81 -30.22 -29.49
C GLY A 630 -3.79 -31.73 -29.25
N ILE A 631 -2.72 -32.42 -29.67
CA ILE A 631 -2.55 -33.87 -29.43
C ILE A 631 -1.29 -34.15 -28.61
N SER A 632 -1.30 -35.25 -27.87
CA SER A 632 -0.13 -35.76 -27.17
C SER A 632 0.91 -36.35 -28.12
N TYR A 633 2.13 -36.59 -27.61
CA TYR A 633 3.17 -37.29 -28.37
C TYR A 633 2.78 -38.73 -28.72
N GLU A 634 2.16 -39.44 -27.78
CA GLU A 634 1.66 -40.81 -28.02
C GLU A 634 0.63 -40.82 -29.14
N GLU A 635 -0.28 -39.84 -29.16
CA GLU A 635 -1.24 -39.66 -30.25
C GLU A 635 -0.57 -39.30 -31.58
N LEU A 636 0.50 -38.49 -31.58
CA LEU A 636 1.25 -38.21 -32.81
C LEU A 636 1.88 -39.50 -33.37
N VAL A 637 2.50 -40.32 -32.52
CA VAL A 637 3.05 -41.62 -32.95
C VAL A 637 1.94 -42.53 -33.49
N LYS A 638 0.80 -42.62 -32.80
CA LYS A 638 -0.38 -43.36 -33.30
C LYS A 638 -0.86 -42.84 -34.64
N LEU A 639 -0.90 -41.51 -34.81
CA LEU A 639 -1.29 -40.85 -36.05
C LEU A 639 -0.37 -41.22 -37.22
N LEU A 640 0.94 -41.29 -36.99
CA LEU A 640 1.92 -41.72 -37.99
C LEU A 640 1.84 -43.24 -38.30
N LYS A 641 1.18 -44.02 -37.46
CA LYS A 641 0.91 -45.46 -37.70
C LYS A 641 -0.40 -45.71 -38.43
N THR A 642 -1.15 -44.66 -38.78
CA THR A 642 -2.42 -44.79 -39.52
C THR A 642 -2.16 -45.06 -40.99
N ASN A 643 -2.99 -45.91 -41.61
CA ASN A 643 -2.97 -46.16 -43.04
C ASN A 643 -3.44 -44.91 -43.82
N PHE A 644 -4.28 -44.09 -43.20
CA PHE A 644 -4.70 -42.84 -43.81
C PHE A 644 -3.53 -41.87 -43.95
N ILE A 645 -2.81 -41.52 -42.88
CA ILE A 645 -1.67 -40.60 -42.98
C ILE A 645 -0.52 -41.25 -43.75
N ASN A 646 -0.18 -42.49 -43.41
CA ASN A 646 0.91 -43.28 -43.98
C ASN A 646 0.40 -44.58 -44.62
N PRO A 647 -0.02 -44.57 -45.91
CA PRO A 647 -0.50 -45.77 -46.59
C PRO A 647 0.51 -46.92 -46.60
N GLY A 648 1.80 -46.57 -46.71
CA GLY A 648 2.91 -47.52 -46.63
C GLY A 648 3.15 -48.14 -45.25
N TYR A 649 2.42 -47.72 -44.20
CA TYR A 649 2.59 -48.33 -42.87
C TYR A 649 2.27 -49.83 -42.88
N SER A 650 1.41 -50.27 -43.80
CA SER A 650 1.08 -51.69 -44.01
C SER A 650 2.29 -52.56 -44.39
N VAL A 651 3.33 -51.98 -45.00
CA VAL A 651 4.56 -52.70 -45.39
C VAL A 651 5.67 -52.61 -44.35
N VAL A 652 5.55 -51.73 -43.34
CA VAL A 652 6.56 -51.51 -42.30
C VAL A 652 6.94 -52.80 -41.55
N PRO A 653 6.00 -53.67 -41.10
CA PRO A 653 6.38 -54.89 -40.39
C PRO A 653 7.23 -55.85 -41.22
N LEU A 654 7.01 -55.90 -42.55
CA LEU A 654 7.83 -56.68 -43.46
C LEU A 654 9.17 -55.99 -43.74
N PHE A 655 9.17 -54.67 -43.91
CA PHE A 655 10.41 -53.91 -44.12
C PHE A 655 11.35 -54.01 -42.90
N GLU A 656 10.83 -53.91 -41.68
CA GLU A 656 11.61 -54.04 -40.43
C GLU A 656 12.27 -55.42 -40.29
N LYS A 657 11.63 -56.49 -40.76
CA LYS A 657 12.20 -57.85 -40.76
C LYS A 657 13.47 -57.96 -41.62
N LEU A 658 13.62 -57.11 -42.64
CA LEU A 658 14.82 -57.10 -43.48
C LEU A 658 16.05 -56.54 -42.74
N LYS A 659 15.85 -55.80 -41.63
CA LYS A 659 16.88 -55.03 -40.90
C LYS A 659 17.71 -54.11 -41.82
N LEU A 660 17.11 -53.69 -42.94
CA LEU A 660 17.72 -52.84 -43.96
C LEU A 660 17.54 -51.37 -43.59
N SER A 661 18.61 -50.56 -43.72
CA SER A 661 18.51 -49.12 -43.49
C SER A 661 17.73 -48.44 -44.63
N LEU A 662 17.01 -47.34 -44.33
CA LEU A 662 16.33 -46.54 -45.35
C LEU A 662 17.30 -45.96 -46.39
N VAL A 663 18.55 -45.68 -45.98
CA VAL A 663 19.60 -45.18 -46.86
C VAL A 663 19.99 -46.25 -47.88
N ASP A 664 20.19 -47.49 -47.45
CA ASP A 664 20.57 -48.59 -48.35
C ASP A 664 19.41 -49.02 -49.25
N ALA A 665 18.17 -49.03 -48.72
CA ALA A 665 16.98 -49.23 -49.54
C ALA A 665 16.90 -48.17 -50.67
N ASN A 666 17.11 -46.90 -50.34
CA ASN A 666 17.12 -45.83 -51.33
C ASN A 666 18.29 -45.94 -52.33
N ARG A 667 19.48 -46.39 -51.89
CA ARG A 667 20.61 -46.66 -52.80
C ARG A 667 20.25 -47.76 -53.80
N PHE A 668 19.48 -48.77 -53.39
CA PHE A 668 18.97 -49.78 -54.31
C PHE A 668 17.93 -49.20 -55.28
N PHE A 669 16.94 -48.45 -54.78
CA PHE A 669 15.91 -47.81 -55.61
C PHE A 669 16.48 -46.86 -56.66
N THR A 670 17.60 -46.21 -56.36
CA THR A 670 18.30 -45.28 -57.27
C THR A 670 19.35 -45.96 -58.16
N GLY A 671 19.55 -47.28 -58.04
CA GLY A 671 20.54 -48.03 -58.81
C GLY A 671 22.00 -47.81 -58.37
N ALA A 672 22.23 -47.19 -57.21
CA ALA A 672 23.56 -46.95 -56.65
C ALA A 672 24.20 -48.22 -56.06
N ILE A 673 23.40 -49.24 -55.75
CA ILE A 673 23.86 -50.60 -55.42
C ILE A 673 23.12 -51.64 -56.27
N THR A 674 23.79 -52.74 -56.58
CA THR A 674 23.25 -53.89 -57.33
C THR A 674 22.42 -54.80 -56.43
N GLY A 675 21.57 -55.65 -57.03
CA GLY A 675 20.78 -56.64 -56.27
C GLY A 675 21.65 -57.58 -55.42
N ALA A 676 22.80 -58.03 -55.94
CA ALA A 676 23.73 -58.87 -55.17
C ALA A 676 24.35 -58.12 -53.96
N GLN A 677 24.55 -56.81 -54.07
CA GLN A 677 25.02 -55.99 -52.94
C GLN A 677 23.91 -55.74 -51.93
N LEU A 678 22.65 -55.61 -52.38
CA LEU A 678 21.49 -55.51 -51.51
C LEU A 678 21.27 -56.81 -50.73
N ASP A 679 21.35 -57.98 -51.38
CA ASP A 679 21.17 -59.29 -50.73
C ASP A 679 22.16 -59.50 -49.57
N ALA A 680 23.38 -58.97 -49.71
CA ALA A 680 24.39 -59.02 -48.63
C ALA A 680 24.10 -58.11 -47.43
N LEU A 681 23.16 -57.16 -47.56
CA LEU A 681 22.73 -56.24 -46.51
C LEU A 681 21.43 -56.67 -45.82
N ILE A 682 20.70 -57.63 -46.40
CA ILE A 682 19.44 -58.14 -45.85
C ILE A 682 19.75 -59.17 -44.77
N SER A 683 18.96 -59.16 -43.68
CA SER A 683 19.07 -60.13 -42.59
C SER A 683 18.84 -61.57 -43.07
N ASP A 684 19.69 -62.51 -42.63
CA ASP A 684 19.54 -63.96 -42.90
C ASP A 684 18.20 -64.53 -42.38
N ASP A 685 17.57 -63.84 -41.40
CA ASP A 685 16.25 -64.17 -40.85
C ASP A 685 15.09 -63.88 -41.83
N ALA A 686 15.32 -63.18 -42.95
CA ALA A 686 14.29 -62.81 -43.89
C ALA A 686 13.84 -64.01 -44.75
N VAL A 687 12.60 -64.46 -44.54
CA VAL A 687 12.03 -65.58 -45.30
C VAL A 687 11.46 -65.06 -46.62
N ALA A 688 12.06 -65.43 -47.76
CA ALA A 688 11.65 -64.96 -49.10
C ALA A 688 10.16 -65.21 -49.42
N ALA A 689 9.54 -66.26 -48.84
CA ALA A 689 8.12 -66.54 -48.99
C ALA A 689 7.21 -65.42 -48.44
N ASP A 690 7.63 -64.72 -47.39
CA ASP A 690 6.90 -63.57 -46.83
C ASP A 690 6.82 -62.39 -47.84
N TYR A 691 7.70 -62.37 -48.85
CA TYR A 691 7.85 -61.32 -49.86
C TYR A 691 7.46 -61.78 -51.26
N GLY A 692 6.58 -62.79 -51.38
CA GLY A 692 6.16 -63.32 -52.68
C GLY A 692 7.25 -64.09 -53.44
N GLY A 693 8.31 -64.53 -52.75
CA GLY A 693 9.41 -65.31 -53.31
C GLY A 693 10.57 -64.48 -53.87
N ASN A 694 10.44 -63.15 -53.94
CA ASN A 694 11.51 -62.27 -54.43
C ASN A 694 11.54 -60.94 -53.63
N ILE A 695 12.51 -60.84 -52.71
CA ILE A 695 12.65 -59.67 -51.83
C ILE A 695 13.01 -58.40 -52.62
N GLN A 696 13.87 -58.51 -53.63
CA GLN A 696 14.28 -57.36 -54.44
C GLN A 696 13.09 -56.80 -55.22
N GLN A 697 12.30 -57.66 -55.87
CA GLN A 697 11.10 -57.24 -56.59
C GLN A 697 10.08 -56.64 -55.63
N TRP A 698 9.86 -57.25 -54.46
CA TRP A 698 8.98 -56.69 -53.44
C TRP A 698 9.43 -55.30 -52.98
N LEU A 699 10.74 -55.10 -52.76
CA LEU A 699 11.28 -53.79 -52.40
C LEU A 699 11.04 -52.76 -53.50
N THR A 700 11.25 -53.12 -54.77
CA THR A 700 10.98 -52.24 -55.91
C THR A 700 9.48 -51.91 -56.03
N ASP A 701 8.60 -52.90 -55.89
CA ASP A 701 7.15 -52.72 -55.99
C ASP A 701 6.59 -51.82 -54.87
N ASN A 702 7.27 -51.79 -53.71
CA ASN A 702 6.86 -51.00 -52.54
C ASN A 702 7.72 -49.75 -52.30
N SER A 703 8.58 -49.36 -53.25
CA SER A 703 9.54 -48.26 -53.03
C SER A 703 8.84 -46.93 -52.73
N GLU A 704 7.75 -46.60 -53.43
CA GLU A 704 6.96 -45.40 -53.18
C GLU A 704 6.28 -45.43 -51.81
N ALA A 705 5.76 -46.59 -51.41
CA ALA A 705 5.11 -46.78 -50.12
C ALA A 705 6.11 -46.61 -48.96
N ILE A 706 7.33 -47.13 -49.10
CA ILE A 706 8.40 -47.02 -48.10
C ILE A 706 8.92 -45.59 -48.00
N LEU A 707 9.30 -44.97 -49.12
CA LEU A 707 9.87 -43.62 -49.14
C LEU A 707 8.82 -42.53 -48.82
N GLY A 708 7.54 -42.81 -49.08
CA GLY A 708 6.41 -41.93 -48.79
C GLY A 708 5.98 -41.91 -47.32
N LEU A 709 6.58 -42.73 -46.44
CA LEU A 709 6.28 -42.73 -45.00
C LEU A 709 6.66 -41.38 -44.36
N ILE A 710 5.73 -40.77 -43.64
CA ILE A 710 6.00 -39.63 -42.76
C ILE A 710 6.50 -40.14 -41.41
N THR A 711 7.70 -39.72 -41.03
CA THR A 711 8.41 -40.13 -39.82
C THR A 711 8.84 -38.91 -39.00
N LEU A 712 9.28 -39.15 -37.76
CA LEU A 712 9.96 -38.15 -36.95
C LEU A 712 11.47 -38.29 -37.21
N THR A 713 12.02 -37.41 -38.04
CA THR A 713 13.43 -37.41 -38.43
C THR A 713 14.22 -36.44 -37.55
N ASP A 714 15.32 -36.88 -36.97
CA ASP A 714 16.27 -36.03 -36.25
C ASP A 714 17.00 -35.10 -37.22
N ILE A 715 17.05 -33.81 -36.90
CA ILE A 715 17.72 -32.77 -37.68
C ILE A 715 18.89 -32.11 -36.91
N GLY A 716 19.24 -32.62 -35.72
CA GLY A 716 20.34 -32.13 -34.90
C GLY A 716 21.73 -32.53 -35.42
N GLU A 717 22.75 -31.75 -35.05
CA GLU A 717 24.16 -32.03 -35.41
C GLU A 717 24.83 -33.07 -34.48
N GLU A 718 24.23 -33.38 -33.32
CA GLU A 718 24.73 -34.36 -32.34
C GLU A 718 23.75 -35.54 -32.21
N GLU A 719 24.13 -36.73 -32.68
CA GLU A 719 23.44 -37.98 -32.39
C GLU A 719 23.55 -38.28 -30.88
N GLY A 720 22.47 -38.14 -30.11
CA GLY A 720 22.49 -38.69 -28.74
C GLY A 720 21.51 -38.16 -27.70
N GLU A 721 20.84 -37.02 -27.90
CA GLU A 721 19.79 -36.58 -26.98
C GLU A 721 18.42 -36.79 -27.61
N CYS A 722 17.55 -37.59 -26.98
CA CYS A 722 16.13 -37.71 -27.33
C CYS A 722 15.36 -36.40 -27.08
N SER A 723 15.76 -35.32 -27.74
CA SER A 723 15.13 -34.01 -27.64
C SER A 723 14.01 -33.92 -28.65
N PHE A 724 12.76 -33.91 -28.18
CA PHE A 724 11.58 -33.72 -29.02
C PHE A 724 11.54 -32.39 -29.79
N ALA A 725 12.41 -31.44 -29.43
CA ALA A 725 12.61 -30.20 -30.17
C ALA A 725 13.54 -30.38 -31.38
N ALA A 726 14.31 -31.47 -31.45
CA ALA A 726 15.26 -31.78 -32.51
C ALA A 726 14.69 -32.70 -33.60
N VAL A 727 13.47 -33.22 -33.44
CA VAL A 727 12.80 -34.06 -34.46
C VAL A 727 11.72 -33.32 -35.23
N GLU A 728 11.69 -33.51 -36.54
CA GLU A 728 10.70 -32.93 -37.46
C GLU A 728 9.92 -34.02 -38.20
N LEU A 729 8.65 -33.72 -38.50
CA LEU A 729 7.82 -34.51 -39.39
C LEU A 729 8.34 -34.39 -40.82
N ARG A 730 8.88 -35.49 -41.36
CA ARG A 730 9.51 -35.54 -42.68
C ARG A 730 9.21 -36.88 -43.35
N TYR A 731 9.21 -36.89 -44.68
CA TYR A 731 9.17 -38.14 -45.44
C TYR A 731 10.42 -38.98 -45.16
N ALA A 732 10.32 -40.30 -45.30
CA ALA A 732 11.42 -41.26 -45.16
C ALA A 732 12.47 -41.18 -46.28
N LEU A 733 12.50 -40.06 -47.02
CA LEU A 733 13.51 -39.76 -48.02
C LEU A 733 14.84 -39.41 -47.32
N PRO A 734 15.97 -40.02 -47.72
CA PRO A 734 17.25 -39.86 -47.02
C PRO A 734 17.90 -38.48 -47.24
N VAL A 735 17.47 -37.72 -48.25
CA VAL A 735 18.01 -36.39 -48.53
C VAL A 735 17.18 -35.34 -47.78
N LEU A 736 17.80 -34.70 -46.77
CA LEU A 736 17.14 -33.72 -45.88
C LEU A 736 16.56 -32.49 -46.62
N SER A 737 17.07 -32.14 -47.80
CA SER A 737 16.53 -31.01 -48.58
C SER A 737 15.24 -31.36 -49.33
N SER A 738 14.97 -32.64 -49.58
CA SER A 738 13.81 -33.11 -50.36
C SER A 738 12.78 -33.88 -49.54
N ASN A 739 13.02 -34.09 -48.25
CA ASN A 739 12.16 -34.90 -47.39
C ASN A 739 11.15 -34.09 -46.56
N ARG A 740 10.98 -32.80 -46.84
CA ARG A 740 9.98 -31.95 -46.18
C ARG A 740 8.56 -32.32 -46.59
N LEU A 741 7.59 -32.06 -45.72
CA LEU A 741 6.18 -32.35 -46.02
C LEU A 741 5.64 -31.48 -47.14
N THR A 742 4.74 -32.06 -47.93
CA THR A 742 4.03 -31.38 -49.01
C THR A 742 2.68 -30.84 -48.51
N GLU A 743 2.04 -30.03 -49.34
CA GLU A 743 0.69 -29.50 -49.10
C GLU A 743 -0.34 -30.60 -48.82
N ILE A 744 -0.29 -31.69 -49.60
CA ILE A 744 -1.24 -32.80 -49.45
C ILE A 744 -1.11 -33.49 -48.08
N SER A 745 0.11 -33.61 -47.52
CA SER A 745 0.31 -34.19 -46.17
C SER A 745 -0.43 -33.39 -45.11
N TYR A 746 -0.31 -32.06 -45.15
CA TYR A 746 -0.99 -31.19 -44.19
C TYR A 746 -2.51 -31.21 -44.36
N HIS A 747 -3.02 -31.29 -45.60
CA HIS A 747 -4.45 -31.52 -45.83
C HIS A 747 -4.95 -32.83 -45.21
N LYS A 748 -4.20 -33.92 -45.34
CA LYS A 748 -4.54 -35.19 -44.68
C LYS A 748 -4.54 -35.04 -43.17
N PHE A 749 -3.52 -34.40 -42.60
CA PHE A 749 -3.42 -34.18 -41.15
C PHE A 749 -4.61 -33.40 -40.58
N HIS A 750 -4.88 -32.19 -41.09
CA HIS A 750 -5.91 -31.35 -40.46
C HIS A 750 -7.32 -31.96 -40.61
N ARG A 751 -7.62 -32.59 -41.75
CA ARG A 751 -8.92 -33.24 -41.98
C ARG A 751 -9.13 -34.44 -41.08
N PHE A 752 -8.11 -35.30 -40.93
CA PHE A 752 -8.17 -36.44 -40.02
C PHE A 752 -8.39 -35.97 -38.56
N LEU A 753 -7.60 -34.98 -38.13
CA LEU A 753 -7.66 -34.47 -36.76
C LEU A 753 -9.00 -33.77 -36.45
N ARG A 754 -9.59 -33.06 -37.43
CA ARG A 754 -10.93 -32.47 -37.28
C ARG A 754 -12.03 -33.52 -37.18
N LEU A 755 -11.97 -34.58 -38.00
CA LEU A 755 -12.88 -35.71 -37.87
C LEU A 755 -12.72 -36.41 -36.51
N LYS A 756 -11.48 -36.62 -36.04
CA LYS A 756 -11.19 -37.16 -34.70
C LYS A 756 -11.84 -36.31 -33.61
N LEU A 757 -11.62 -35.00 -33.65
CA LEU A 757 -12.15 -34.08 -32.63
C LEU A 757 -13.68 -34.11 -32.58
N LYS A 758 -14.34 -34.18 -33.73
CA LYS A 758 -15.81 -34.15 -33.83
C LYS A 758 -16.48 -35.48 -33.51
N THR A 759 -15.88 -36.58 -33.91
CA THR A 759 -16.41 -37.92 -33.62
C THR A 759 -16.09 -38.40 -32.20
N GLY A 760 -14.98 -37.91 -31.63
CA GLY A 760 -14.45 -38.37 -30.35
C GLY A 760 -13.80 -39.76 -30.40
N TRP A 761 -13.69 -40.37 -31.58
CA TRP A 761 -13.15 -41.73 -31.74
C TRP A 761 -11.63 -41.79 -31.54
N SER A 762 -11.13 -42.96 -31.15
CA SER A 762 -9.68 -43.21 -31.13
C SER A 762 -9.06 -43.08 -32.52
N ILE A 763 -7.76 -42.80 -32.60
CA ILE A 763 -7.03 -42.65 -33.86
C ILE A 763 -7.11 -43.94 -34.68
N GLU A 764 -6.98 -45.08 -34.02
CA GLU A 764 -7.03 -46.42 -34.59
C GLU A 764 -8.43 -46.76 -35.12
N THR A 765 -9.47 -46.41 -34.34
CA THR A 765 -10.87 -46.55 -34.76
C THR A 765 -11.14 -45.73 -36.01
N LEU A 766 -10.78 -44.43 -35.99
CA LEU A 766 -11.01 -43.53 -37.10
C LEU A 766 -10.22 -43.95 -38.34
N ASP A 767 -8.96 -44.39 -38.21
CA ASP A 767 -8.17 -44.91 -39.33
C ASP A 767 -8.84 -46.15 -39.95
N SER A 768 -9.33 -47.07 -39.13
CA SER A 768 -10.01 -48.29 -39.61
C SER A 768 -11.29 -47.95 -40.37
N ILE A 769 -12.07 -46.99 -39.87
CA ILE A 769 -13.29 -46.50 -40.53
C ILE A 769 -12.94 -45.80 -41.83
N ILE A 770 -11.97 -44.86 -41.80
CA ILE A 770 -11.56 -44.14 -43.01
C ILE A 770 -11.06 -45.14 -44.05
N LYS A 771 -10.15 -46.06 -43.68
CA LYS A 771 -9.62 -47.09 -44.59
C LYS A 771 -10.72 -47.93 -45.25
N ALA A 772 -11.75 -48.31 -44.49
CA ALA A 772 -12.86 -49.11 -45.01
C ALA A 772 -13.85 -48.32 -45.87
N LEU A 773 -14.01 -47.02 -45.61
CA LEU A 773 -15.03 -46.18 -46.24
C LEU A 773 -14.46 -45.24 -47.31
N LEU A 774 -13.14 -45.11 -47.44
CA LEU A 774 -12.51 -44.24 -48.41
C LEU A 774 -12.84 -44.71 -49.84
N PRO A 775 -13.37 -43.82 -50.72
CA PRO A 775 -13.68 -44.17 -52.11
C PRO A 775 -12.49 -44.65 -52.94
N VAL A 776 -11.29 -44.14 -52.64
CA VAL A 776 -10.02 -44.49 -53.31
C VAL A 776 -8.96 -44.77 -52.25
N PRO A 777 -7.92 -45.58 -52.53
CA PRO A 777 -6.80 -45.75 -51.62
C PRO A 777 -6.14 -44.41 -51.24
N SER A 778 -5.61 -44.31 -50.03
CA SER A 778 -5.13 -43.05 -49.46
C SER A 778 -3.87 -42.50 -50.16
N GLU A 779 -3.11 -43.37 -50.82
CA GLU A 779 -1.97 -43.06 -51.68
C GLU A 779 -2.38 -42.42 -53.01
N GLN A 780 -3.64 -42.57 -53.44
CA GLN A 780 -4.17 -41.95 -54.67
C GLN A 780 -4.79 -40.57 -54.40
N LEU A 781 -4.71 -40.07 -53.16
CA LEU A 781 -5.18 -38.73 -52.82
C LEU A 781 -4.24 -37.67 -53.36
N THR A 782 -4.80 -36.71 -54.09
CA THR A 782 -4.11 -35.56 -54.67
C THR A 782 -4.90 -34.29 -54.33
N LEU A 783 -4.28 -33.11 -54.52
CA LEU A 783 -4.99 -31.84 -54.33
C LEU A 783 -6.20 -31.69 -55.26
N ALA A 784 -6.23 -32.39 -56.40
CA ALA A 784 -7.30 -32.32 -57.38
C ALA A 784 -8.54 -33.15 -57.02
N ASN A 785 -8.38 -34.26 -56.27
CA ASN A 785 -9.49 -35.18 -55.96
C ASN A 785 -9.89 -35.20 -54.48
N ILE A 786 -9.07 -34.64 -53.58
CA ILE A 786 -9.27 -34.79 -52.14
C ILE A 786 -10.63 -34.23 -51.66
N ASP A 787 -11.16 -33.18 -52.29
CA ASP A 787 -12.46 -32.60 -51.94
C ASP A 787 -13.61 -33.55 -52.25
N GLU A 788 -13.70 -34.05 -53.48
CA GLU A 788 -14.74 -35.01 -53.88
C GLU A 788 -14.67 -36.30 -53.05
N VAL A 789 -13.45 -36.79 -52.79
CA VAL A 789 -13.24 -37.98 -51.96
C VAL A 789 -13.69 -37.74 -50.53
N PHE A 790 -13.41 -36.57 -49.94
CA PHE A 790 -13.84 -36.25 -48.58
C PHE A 790 -15.33 -35.98 -48.45
N ILE A 791 -16.00 -35.45 -49.48
CA ILE A 791 -17.47 -35.33 -49.50
C ILE A 791 -18.09 -36.73 -49.39
N GLN A 792 -17.65 -37.67 -50.23
CA GLN A 792 -18.14 -39.05 -50.20
C GLN A 792 -17.77 -39.78 -48.91
N LEU A 793 -16.54 -39.57 -48.39
CA LEU A 793 -16.11 -40.15 -47.13
C LEU A 793 -16.95 -39.62 -45.96
N PHE A 794 -17.19 -38.31 -45.89
CA PHE A 794 -18.01 -37.68 -44.86
C PHE A 794 -19.42 -38.30 -44.85
N ASP A 795 -20.03 -38.43 -46.02
CA ASP A 795 -21.35 -39.06 -46.17
C ASP A 795 -21.37 -40.51 -45.65
N ARG A 796 -20.35 -41.29 -46.00
CA ARG A 796 -20.22 -42.69 -45.55
C ARG A 796 -19.98 -42.78 -44.04
N ILE A 797 -19.14 -41.92 -43.47
CA ILE A 797 -18.89 -41.86 -42.01
C ILE A 797 -20.15 -41.45 -41.26
N ALA A 798 -20.91 -40.46 -41.75
CA ALA A 798 -22.17 -40.04 -41.13
C ALA A 798 -23.18 -41.19 -41.13
N ASN A 799 -23.36 -41.88 -42.25
CA ASN A 799 -24.24 -43.05 -42.32
C ASN A 799 -23.75 -44.19 -41.41
N PHE A 800 -22.45 -44.46 -41.37
CA PHE A 800 -21.85 -45.45 -40.46
C PHE A 800 -22.17 -45.13 -39.01
N LYS A 801 -21.94 -43.87 -38.59
CA LYS A 801 -22.25 -43.41 -37.23
C LYS A 801 -23.74 -43.55 -36.92
N LYS A 802 -24.62 -43.17 -37.86
CA LYS A 802 -26.07 -43.30 -37.68
C LYS A 802 -26.49 -44.77 -37.45
N ILE A 803 -25.93 -45.70 -38.22
CA ILE A 803 -26.18 -47.14 -38.04
C ILE A 803 -25.65 -47.60 -36.67
N ALA A 804 -24.43 -47.21 -36.32
CA ALA A 804 -23.83 -47.57 -35.04
C ALA A 804 -24.65 -47.04 -33.85
N ASP A 805 -25.10 -45.78 -33.90
CA ASP A 805 -25.93 -45.16 -32.88
C ASP A 805 -27.30 -45.86 -32.78
N HIS A 806 -27.92 -46.20 -33.92
CA HIS A 806 -29.20 -46.93 -33.94
C HIS A 806 -29.08 -48.33 -33.32
N LEU A 807 -27.96 -49.02 -33.56
CA LEU A 807 -27.66 -50.32 -32.96
C LEU A 807 -27.15 -50.21 -31.51
N SER A 808 -26.96 -48.99 -30.99
CA SER A 808 -26.31 -48.73 -29.70
C SER A 808 -24.90 -49.35 -29.59
N TYR A 809 -24.16 -49.36 -30.70
CA TYR A 809 -22.80 -49.90 -30.76
C TYR A 809 -21.80 -48.93 -30.16
N SER A 810 -20.97 -49.43 -29.24
CA SER A 810 -19.75 -48.74 -28.81
C SER A 810 -18.61 -48.96 -29.80
N GLU A 811 -17.52 -48.17 -29.70
CA GLU A 811 -16.35 -48.30 -30.58
C GLU A 811 -15.80 -49.73 -30.66
N LYS A 812 -15.87 -50.51 -29.57
CA LYS A 812 -15.42 -51.90 -29.53
C LYS A 812 -16.17 -52.82 -30.51
N LYS A 813 -17.38 -52.43 -30.91
CA LYS A 813 -18.26 -53.17 -31.83
C LYS A 813 -18.19 -52.65 -33.27
N PHE A 814 -17.50 -51.55 -33.52
CA PHE A 814 -17.32 -51.03 -34.88
C PHE A 814 -16.64 -52.00 -35.84
N PRO A 815 -15.64 -52.82 -35.43
CA PRO A 815 -15.08 -53.82 -36.32
C PRO A 815 -16.13 -54.80 -36.88
N GLU A 816 -17.14 -55.20 -36.10
CA GLU A 816 -18.22 -56.08 -36.56
C GLU A 816 -19.04 -55.40 -37.67
N LEU A 817 -19.33 -54.11 -37.52
CA LEU A 817 -20.06 -53.34 -38.53
C LEU A 817 -19.21 -53.07 -39.79
N LEU A 818 -17.90 -52.84 -39.63
CA LEU A 818 -16.97 -52.67 -40.74
C LEU A 818 -16.83 -53.94 -41.59
N LEU A 819 -17.02 -55.14 -41.01
CA LEU A 819 -17.05 -56.37 -41.79
C LEU A 819 -18.17 -56.38 -42.84
N ILE A 820 -19.29 -55.69 -42.56
CA ILE A 820 -20.44 -55.60 -43.45
C ILE A 820 -20.26 -54.47 -44.47
N ILE A 821 -19.79 -53.30 -44.03
CA ILE A 821 -19.82 -52.08 -44.86
C ILE A 821 -18.58 -51.93 -45.75
N ASN A 822 -17.44 -52.52 -45.38
CA ASN A 822 -16.22 -52.45 -46.20
C ASN A 822 -16.41 -53.22 -47.52
N SER A 823 -16.42 -52.49 -48.64
CA SER A 823 -16.62 -53.06 -49.98
C SER A 823 -15.48 -53.97 -50.44
N SER A 824 -14.29 -53.90 -49.81
CA SER A 824 -13.19 -54.81 -50.08
C SER A 824 -13.43 -56.23 -49.54
N ASN A 825 -14.39 -56.43 -48.63
CA ASN A 825 -14.73 -57.74 -48.12
C ASN A 825 -15.54 -58.55 -49.14
N ALA A 826 -15.31 -59.87 -49.18
CA ALA A 826 -16.07 -60.78 -50.04
C ALA A 826 -17.58 -60.67 -49.77
N SER A 827 -18.40 -60.65 -50.83
CA SER A 827 -19.85 -60.49 -50.71
C SER A 827 -20.49 -61.52 -49.76
N ALA A 828 -20.04 -62.78 -49.82
CA ALA A 828 -20.51 -63.84 -48.93
C ALA A 828 -20.24 -63.54 -47.44
N LEU A 829 -19.06 -62.99 -47.11
CA LEU A 829 -18.73 -62.59 -45.74
C LEU A 829 -19.64 -61.46 -45.27
N ARG A 830 -19.87 -60.45 -46.12
CA ARG A 830 -20.75 -59.31 -45.79
C ARG A 830 -22.18 -59.77 -45.51
N GLN A 831 -22.72 -60.65 -46.35
CA GLN A 831 -24.06 -61.24 -46.17
C GLN A 831 -24.15 -62.09 -44.89
N GLU A 832 -23.13 -62.91 -44.61
CA GLU A 832 -23.09 -63.72 -43.37
C GLU A 832 -23.09 -62.83 -42.12
N GLN A 833 -22.30 -61.76 -42.10
CA GLN A 833 -22.25 -60.85 -40.97
C GLN A 833 -23.52 -59.99 -40.85
N ALA A 834 -24.11 -59.57 -41.97
CA ALA A 834 -25.40 -58.90 -41.98
C ALA A 834 -26.51 -59.79 -41.40
N ALA A 835 -26.56 -61.07 -41.77
CA ALA A 835 -27.54 -62.04 -41.26
C ALA A 835 -27.43 -62.18 -39.73
N LYS A 836 -26.19 -62.26 -39.20
CA LYS A 836 -25.95 -62.26 -37.75
C LYS A 836 -26.46 -60.99 -37.07
N LEU A 837 -26.25 -59.83 -37.70
CA LEU A 837 -26.67 -58.54 -37.16
C LEU A 837 -28.21 -58.45 -37.03
N VAL A 838 -28.93 -58.85 -38.08
CA VAL A 838 -30.41 -58.82 -38.09
C VAL A 838 -31.05 -60.05 -37.43
N LYS A 839 -30.24 -60.98 -36.91
CA LYS A 839 -30.66 -62.25 -36.29
C LYS A 839 -31.49 -63.15 -37.23
N LEU A 840 -31.10 -63.19 -38.51
CA LEU A 840 -31.65 -64.08 -39.53
C LEU A 840 -30.61 -65.13 -39.94
N SER A 841 -31.07 -66.25 -40.46
CA SER A 841 -30.23 -67.16 -41.24
C SER A 841 -29.92 -66.56 -42.62
N GLN A 842 -28.83 -67.03 -43.26
CA GLN A 842 -28.47 -66.54 -44.59
C GLN A 842 -29.58 -66.76 -45.65
N PRO A 843 -30.31 -67.90 -45.66
CA PRO A 843 -31.48 -68.06 -46.53
C PRO A 843 -32.60 -67.06 -46.24
N GLU A 844 -32.94 -66.80 -44.97
CA GLU A 844 -33.98 -65.83 -44.59
C GLU A 844 -33.59 -64.39 -44.97
N LEU A 845 -32.32 -64.01 -44.81
CA LEU A 845 -31.84 -62.71 -45.26
C LEU A 845 -31.93 -62.59 -46.79
N THR A 846 -31.62 -63.66 -47.53
CA THR A 846 -31.72 -63.67 -49.00
C THR A 846 -33.17 -63.50 -49.45
N GLU A 847 -34.11 -64.15 -48.77
CA GLU A 847 -35.54 -63.99 -49.03
C GLU A 847 -36.02 -62.56 -48.69
N LEU A 848 -35.54 -61.97 -47.60
CA LEU A 848 -35.83 -60.59 -47.22
C LEU A 848 -35.29 -59.58 -48.25
N ILE A 849 -34.08 -59.77 -48.76
CA ILE A 849 -33.50 -58.95 -49.83
C ILE A 849 -34.36 -59.05 -51.09
N ALA A 850 -34.74 -60.27 -51.48
CA ALA A 850 -35.60 -60.50 -52.65
C ALA A 850 -36.99 -59.86 -52.49
N PHE A 851 -37.55 -59.86 -51.28
CA PHE A 851 -38.85 -59.25 -50.98
C PHE A 851 -38.79 -57.72 -50.92
N SER A 852 -37.76 -57.17 -50.27
CA SER A 852 -37.63 -55.73 -50.04
C SER A 852 -37.04 -54.97 -51.23
N SER A 853 -36.36 -55.67 -52.15
CA SER A 853 -35.53 -55.07 -53.21
C SER A 853 -34.41 -54.15 -52.68
N ILE A 854 -34.04 -54.29 -51.41
CA ILE A 854 -32.91 -53.60 -50.78
C ILE A 854 -31.76 -54.59 -50.75
N ASP A 855 -30.71 -54.30 -51.53
CA ASP A 855 -29.45 -55.07 -51.60
C ASP A 855 -28.58 -54.87 -50.34
#